data_AF-A0A2E5EI28-F1
#
_entry.id   AF-A0A2E5EI28-F1
#
_cell.length_a   1.000
_cell.length_b   1.000
_cell.length_c   1.000
_cell.angle_alpha   90.00
_cell.angle_beta   90.00
_cell.angle_gamma   90.00
#
_symmetry.space_group_name_H-M   'P 1'
#
loop_
_entity.id
_entity.type
_entity.pdbx_description
1 polymer ?
#
loop_
_entity_poly.entity_id
_entity_poly.type
_entity_poly.pdbx_seq_one_letter_code
_entity_poly.pdbx_strand_id
1 'polypeptide(L)'
;MLRYTKEFKAQAVDLVRHGKPVQEVAQELEVGRNLIYKWIQKETPNAPTRQRRSRDRTARSYTFRPLTIQPRPFLDLPSVQCSLLLARNSDMFKTRLNTILTALVALSLCTNNIQAADAKPDAKKAKKADPKAAPAKKAEDKKTATKKAEAKDPATKKAATKKRKNRKKKGAPALLVAANHQVSIPKDAFGKEYLMSASLIPQSEAPTSTGLAGKIVRFELFHDGVDIYESTQGLVVTDELPAKRLITSFPIVKQDDKAVIIDFNKGMRRVFSEIWYGMSTRFSARDRDSVAELPQSRVFSVTRDRDQLVIRQSAQVRDRRFNPNEEGRYEIRYFFAPYTGKKSGGKEHTKRESRYVRFFETQGQLEKTSGRAVSKIALFDLKKPLQFYWSANTPKDYVQAMKDGILYWNRAFGKEIIKAGPAPKKITAPDSRHNIVQWVPWDSAGFAYADILVDPRTGESRHGQAYMTSVFAVSSKARARALIRSLREQAKKAEEKEGDDKEHRHSMFPSSKVCRVDHSIWAKELAGGLEDMLANEDVTDAAVLRASQDYVREVVAHEVGHVLGLRHNFAGSLAATMNHKELDEFFKAYLKGENLDKYKDKLSGHSMMEYTAFKGSVFVGWKMRATDSVLPHDKAAIQWGYQDKQDVKEQKMFFGTDDDVGKYGDLNRFDYGVEPVLGAYSEISAYLGNLPNSVIETFIRAKAPVDPRDAVDLKTVNLSPGATASTIASDYRDILKWYRASTRSLRLENKFDFIGDLNRRERVKAHWDSLNGQLTKLGGVDNALFAYLPTTLKLENKPVDKSIVAAQKIDAKKLAERLEKLLNSPAYSEFVGLDEKKYKFTDDEKKLIVERGKNYFEELEKALIRQILSAFERATRDIGFEATRELGEKDAVAQLEKRIGDLARAVIIAKGTKKIEGRLSKTAVTITDFKYDHATRLGAARALTDRIGSYRSWSKDAKADIHAKLKAEIDGQLNIPNLKTFHESNLSRPLRQWFLKQSEILALLPARKAPPPRK
;
A
#
# COMPACT_ATOMS: atom_id res chain seq x y z
N MET A 1 -27.96 40.87 -6.24
CA MET A 1 -27.38 41.25 -4.95
C MET A 1 -28.47 41.91 -4.11
N LEU A 2 -29.06 41.16 -3.17
CA LEU A 2 -29.79 41.70 -2.01
C LEU A 2 -29.23 40.90 -0.82
N ARG A 3 -28.57 41.58 0.13
CA ARG A 3 -27.91 40.95 1.28
C ARG A 3 -28.94 40.76 2.38
N TYR A 4 -29.21 39.51 2.78
CA TYR A 4 -30.05 39.18 3.95
C TYR A 4 -29.61 39.98 5.19
N THR A 5 -30.54 40.62 5.89
CA THR A 5 -30.28 41.42 7.10
C THR A 5 -29.79 40.53 8.26
N LYS A 6 -29.26 41.14 9.32
CA LYS A 6 -28.73 40.38 10.46
C LYS A 6 -29.86 39.70 11.24
N GLU A 7 -31.00 40.38 11.36
CA GLU A 7 -32.22 39.91 12.03
C GLU A 7 -32.80 38.70 11.29
N PHE A 8 -32.88 38.76 9.96
CA PHE A 8 -33.38 37.66 9.13
C PHE A 8 -32.51 36.40 9.25
N LYS A 9 -31.18 36.56 9.33
CA LYS A 9 -30.26 35.44 9.57
C LYS A 9 -30.44 34.82 10.94
N ALA A 10 -30.62 35.65 11.98
CA ALA A 10 -30.83 35.19 13.34
C ALA A 10 -32.14 34.39 13.45
N GLN A 11 -33.23 34.89 12.83
CA GLN A 11 -34.52 34.20 12.80
C GLN A 11 -34.43 32.83 12.10
N ALA A 12 -33.71 32.75 10.98
CA ALA A 12 -33.47 31.48 10.29
C ALA A 12 -32.66 30.47 11.13
N VAL A 13 -31.66 30.95 11.89
CA VAL A 13 -30.87 30.10 12.81
C VAL A 13 -31.73 29.66 14.00
N ASP A 14 -32.59 30.53 14.52
CA ASP A 14 -33.41 30.26 15.69
C ASP A 14 -34.51 29.23 15.40
N LEU A 15 -35.14 29.28 14.22
CA LEU A 15 -36.08 28.24 13.76
C LEU A 15 -35.42 26.85 13.74
N VAL A 16 -34.16 26.77 13.29
CA VAL A 16 -33.42 25.50 13.29
C VAL A 16 -33.03 25.08 14.71
N ARG A 17 -32.71 26.02 15.61
CA ARG A 17 -32.44 25.71 17.02
C ARG A 17 -33.67 25.16 17.75
N HIS A 18 -34.86 25.64 17.41
CA HIS A 18 -36.13 25.14 17.94
C HIS A 18 -36.61 23.84 17.26
N GLY A 19 -35.72 23.15 16.53
CA GLY A 19 -35.93 21.78 16.08
C GLY A 19 -36.48 21.64 14.66
N LYS A 20 -36.75 22.74 13.93
CA LYS A 20 -37.15 22.63 12.51
C LYS A 20 -35.97 22.16 11.65
N PRO A 21 -36.17 21.18 10.75
CA PRO A 21 -35.14 20.76 9.80
C PRO A 21 -34.67 21.92 8.89
N VAL A 22 -33.36 22.01 8.63
CA VAL A 22 -32.78 23.04 7.76
C VAL A 22 -33.40 23.07 6.36
N GLN A 23 -33.85 21.92 5.87
CA GLN A 23 -34.53 21.77 4.59
C GLN A 23 -35.87 22.50 4.58
N GLU A 24 -36.67 22.40 5.65
CA GLU A 24 -37.95 23.10 5.77
C GLU A 24 -37.74 24.60 5.96
N VAL A 25 -36.82 25.01 6.83
CA VAL A 25 -36.52 26.44 7.03
C VAL A 25 -36.00 27.09 5.74
N ALA A 26 -35.20 26.37 4.95
CA ALA A 26 -34.74 26.83 3.64
C ALA A 26 -35.88 27.02 2.64
N GLN A 27 -36.90 26.17 2.71
CA GLN A 27 -38.04 26.19 1.80
C GLN A 27 -39.05 27.27 2.21
N GLU A 28 -39.29 27.40 3.52
CA GLU A 28 -40.17 28.41 4.13
C GLU A 28 -39.63 29.84 3.96
N LEU A 29 -38.31 30.02 4.03
CA LEU A 29 -37.67 31.33 3.87
C LEU A 29 -37.14 31.60 2.45
N GLU A 30 -37.36 30.68 1.52
CA GLU A 30 -36.84 30.72 0.13
C GLU A 30 -35.32 30.98 0.06
N VAL A 31 -34.55 30.44 1.00
CA VAL A 31 -33.09 30.60 1.06
C VAL A 31 -32.39 29.28 0.82
N GLY A 32 -31.30 29.30 0.04
CA GLY A 32 -30.50 28.10 -0.20
C GLY A 32 -29.99 27.47 1.10
N ARG A 33 -30.24 26.17 1.28
CA ARG A 33 -29.83 25.36 2.46
C ARG A 33 -28.38 25.59 2.91
N ASN A 34 -27.47 25.76 1.96
CA ASN A 34 -26.05 25.99 2.24
C ASN A 34 -25.77 27.34 2.92
N LEU A 35 -26.62 28.35 2.72
CA LEU A 35 -26.50 29.62 3.44
C LEU A 35 -26.94 29.47 4.91
N ILE A 36 -28.04 28.75 5.17
CA ILE A 36 -28.51 28.50 6.55
C ILE A 36 -27.45 27.72 7.34
N TYR A 37 -26.85 26.67 6.77
CA TYR A 37 -25.73 25.96 7.41
C TYR A 37 -24.53 26.87 7.71
N LYS A 38 -24.21 27.81 6.81
CA LYS A 38 -23.13 28.79 7.03
C LYS A 38 -23.47 29.78 8.14
N TRP A 39 -24.75 30.19 8.28
CA TRP A 39 -25.17 31.08 9.37
C TRP A 39 -25.11 30.36 10.72
N ILE A 40 -25.57 29.11 10.80
CA ILE A 40 -25.46 28.27 12.00
C ILE A 40 -24.00 28.07 12.42
N GLN A 41 -23.10 27.75 11.47
CA GLN A 41 -21.67 27.58 11.75
C GLN A 41 -21.01 28.86 12.25
N LYS A 42 -21.50 30.03 11.83
CA LYS A 42 -20.94 31.32 12.22
C LYS A 42 -21.38 31.75 13.62
N GLU A 43 -22.56 31.34 14.07
CA GLU A 43 -23.08 31.64 15.42
C GLU A 43 -22.76 30.58 16.48
N THR A 44 -22.39 29.35 16.09
CA THR A 44 -22.04 28.26 17.02
C THR A 44 -20.83 27.47 16.51
N PRO A 45 -19.60 27.81 16.91
CA PRO A 45 -18.38 27.20 16.36
C PRO A 45 -18.16 25.71 16.70
N ASN A 46 -18.94 25.13 17.63
CA ASN A 46 -18.65 23.83 18.25
C ASN A 46 -19.78 22.78 18.21
N ALA A 47 -20.78 22.88 17.32
CA ALA A 47 -21.79 21.81 17.17
C ALA A 47 -21.33 20.69 16.20
N PRO A 48 -21.41 19.39 16.56
CA PRO A 48 -20.87 18.30 15.75
C PRO A 48 -21.81 17.97 14.58
N THR A 49 -21.32 18.08 13.33
CA THR A 49 -22.07 17.62 12.14
C THR A 49 -21.56 16.28 11.63
N ARG A 50 -22.47 15.29 11.66
CA ARG A 50 -22.32 13.97 11.06
C ARG A 50 -22.45 14.11 9.53
N GLN A 51 -21.38 14.47 8.82
CA GLN A 51 -21.38 14.52 7.35
C GLN A 51 -21.17 13.14 6.74
N ARG A 52 -22.25 12.57 6.16
CA ARG A 52 -22.14 11.57 5.08
C ARG A 52 -21.54 12.29 3.86
N ARG A 53 -20.33 11.88 3.46
CA ARG A 53 -19.68 12.34 2.22
C ARG A 53 -20.50 11.91 1.01
N SER A 54 -21.17 12.84 0.33
CA SER A 54 -21.44 12.70 -1.10
C SER A 54 -20.25 13.28 -1.86
N ARG A 55 -19.68 12.46 -2.75
CA ARG A 55 -18.75 12.94 -3.77
C ARG A 55 -19.59 13.59 -4.85
N ASP A 56 -19.31 14.85 -5.18
CA ASP A 56 -19.65 15.37 -6.49
C ASP A 56 -18.51 16.23 -7.04
N ARG A 57 -18.18 15.94 -8.31
CA ARG A 57 -17.18 16.62 -9.13
C ARG A 57 -17.88 17.71 -9.96
N THR A 58 -17.07 18.66 -10.41
CA THR A 58 -17.26 19.64 -11.50
C THR A 58 -17.96 20.96 -11.17
N ALA A 59 -17.18 22.05 -11.23
CA ALA A 59 -17.44 23.24 -12.05
C ALA A 59 -16.23 24.21 -11.91
N ARG A 60 -15.31 24.19 -12.88
CA ARG A 60 -14.35 25.28 -13.11
C ARG A 60 -14.82 26.02 -14.35
N SER A 61 -15.26 27.25 -14.18
CA SER A 61 -15.60 28.19 -15.23
C SER A 61 -14.32 28.66 -15.93
N TYR A 62 -14.17 28.34 -17.21
CA TYR A 62 -13.22 28.99 -18.11
C TYR A 62 -13.99 30.03 -18.94
N THR A 63 -13.54 31.28 -18.87
CA THR A 63 -14.00 32.39 -19.70
C THR A 63 -13.35 32.30 -21.08
N PHE A 64 -14.16 32.22 -22.14
CA PHE A 64 -13.71 32.39 -23.53
C PHE A 64 -14.17 33.76 -24.07
N ARG A 65 -13.25 34.50 -24.71
CA ARG A 65 -13.53 35.64 -25.60
C ARG A 65 -13.79 35.12 -27.03
N PRO A 66 -14.65 35.75 -27.84
CA PRO A 66 -14.91 35.30 -29.20
C PRO A 66 -13.89 35.90 -30.19
N LEU A 67 -13.49 35.09 -31.17
CA LEU A 67 -12.78 35.54 -32.37
C LEU A 67 -13.52 34.98 -33.59
N THR A 68 -13.97 35.90 -34.43
CA THR A 68 -14.83 35.73 -35.60
C THR A 68 -14.00 35.31 -36.80
N ILE A 69 -14.31 34.20 -37.47
CA ILE A 69 -13.94 33.94 -38.88
C ILE A 69 -15.09 33.17 -39.56
N GLN A 70 -15.43 33.61 -40.78
CA GLN A 70 -16.60 33.25 -41.61
C GLN A 70 -16.58 31.82 -42.19
N PRO A 71 -17.75 31.28 -42.64
CA PRO A 71 -17.84 30.01 -43.36
C PRO A 71 -17.98 30.18 -44.89
N ARG A 72 -17.59 29.14 -45.64
CA ARG A 72 -18.05 28.87 -47.02
C ARG A 72 -18.44 27.39 -47.19
N PRO A 73 -19.36 27.07 -48.13
CA PRO A 73 -20.39 26.04 -47.95
C PRO A 73 -20.38 24.92 -49.02
N PHE A 74 -21.43 24.06 -48.98
CA PHE A 74 -21.88 23.03 -49.94
C PHE A 74 -21.26 21.62 -49.75
N LEU A 75 -22.01 20.50 -49.73
CA LEU A 75 -23.25 20.15 -50.44
C LEU A 75 -24.30 19.39 -49.60
N ASP A 76 -25.55 19.59 -50.02
CA ASP A 76 -26.82 18.95 -49.67
C ASP A 76 -26.99 17.50 -50.16
N LEU A 77 -27.84 16.70 -49.46
CA LEU A 77 -29.11 16.08 -49.94
C LEU A 77 -29.57 14.88 -49.04
N PRO A 78 -30.88 14.50 -48.99
CA PRO A 78 -31.68 14.71 -47.76
C PRO A 78 -32.65 13.57 -47.33
N SER A 79 -33.22 13.72 -46.12
CA SER A 79 -34.62 13.41 -45.67
C SER A 79 -35.13 11.94 -45.71
N VAL A 80 -35.95 11.41 -44.79
CA VAL A 80 -37.31 11.82 -44.40
C VAL A 80 -37.79 11.08 -43.11
N GLN A 81 -38.38 11.87 -42.19
CA GLN A 81 -39.49 11.65 -41.21
C GLN A 81 -39.55 10.43 -40.26
N CYS A 82 -39.77 10.70 -38.96
CA CYS A 82 -41.14 10.90 -38.44
C CYS A 82 -41.16 11.45 -36.99
N SER A 83 -41.91 12.54 -36.80
CA SER A 83 -42.24 13.16 -35.51
C SER A 83 -43.61 12.67 -35.05
N LEU A 84 -43.78 12.29 -33.77
CA LEU A 84 -45.05 12.41 -33.05
C LEU A 84 -44.89 12.06 -31.55
N LEU A 85 -45.61 12.82 -30.72
CA LEU A 85 -46.01 12.57 -29.32
C LEU A 85 -45.10 13.08 -28.18
N LEU A 86 -45.00 14.41 -28.08
CA LEU A 86 -45.19 15.11 -26.81
C LEU A 86 -46.70 15.32 -26.60
N ALA A 87 -47.28 14.66 -25.59
CA ALA A 87 -48.50 15.01 -24.84
C ALA A 87 -49.20 13.75 -24.34
N ARG A 88 -48.79 13.25 -23.17
CA ARG A 88 -49.62 12.51 -22.20
C ARG A 88 -48.75 12.19 -20.98
N ASN A 89 -49.31 12.39 -19.79
CA ASN A 89 -48.77 12.07 -18.46
C ASN A 89 -48.21 13.24 -17.63
N SER A 90 -49.00 14.32 -17.51
CA SER A 90 -48.91 15.25 -16.37
C SER A 90 -49.98 15.02 -15.28
N ASP A 91 -50.82 13.97 -15.39
CA ASP A 91 -51.94 13.73 -14.45
C ASP A 91 -51.88 12.42 -13.64
N MET A 92 -50.77 11.68 -13.65
CA MET A 92 -50.62 10.46 -12.83
C MET A 92 -49.83 10.65 -11.51
N PHE A 93 -49.32 11.85 -11.22
CA PHE A 93 -48.47 12.09 -10.05
C PHE A 93 -49.16 12.74 -8.84
N LYS A 94 -50.42 13.17 -8.97
CA LYS A 94 -51.19 13.81 -7.87
C LYS A 94 -52.07 12.84 -7.06
N THR A 95 -52.28 11.61 -7.51
CA THR A 95 -53.23 10.67 -6.85
C THR A 95 -52.55 9.55 -6.03
N ARG A 96 -51.21 9.58 -5.86
CA ARG A 96 -50.48 8.59 -5.02
C ARG A 96 -49.84 9.15 -3.75
N LEU A 97 -49.94 10.47 -3.49
CA LEU A 97 -49.39 11.08 -2.28
C LEU A 97 -50.38 11.10 -1.10
N ASN A 98 -51.69 11.04 -1.36
CA ASN A 98 -52.73 11.10 -0.31
C ASN A 98 -53.09 9.75 0.33
N THR A 99 -52.53 8.62 -0.14
CA THR A 99 -52.80 7.30 0.45
C THR A 99 -51.70 6.85 1.43
N ILE A 100 -50.57 7.57 1.49
CA ILE A 100 -49.44 7.25 2.40
C ILE A 100 -49.48 8.13 3.67
N LEU A 101 -50.18 9.25 3.65
CA LEU A 101 -50.27 10.16 4.80
C LEU A 101 -51.30 9.73 5.86
N THR A 102 -52.26 8.85 5.53
CA THR A 102 -53.28 8.36 6.46
C THR A 102 -52.86 7.09 7.22
N ALA A 103 -51.74 6.45 6.86
CA ALA A 103 -51.24 5.23 7.52
C ALA A 103 -50.14 5.48 8.57
N LEU A 104 -49.64 6.72 8.71
CA LEU A 104 -48.56 7.07 9.66
C LEU A 104 -49.04 7.80 10.92
N VAL A 105 -50.34 8.06 11.05
CA VAL A 105 -50.95 8.71 12.23
C VAL A 105 -51.46 7.69 13.27
N ALA A 106 -51.46 6.39 12.95
CA ALA A 106 -51.99 5.33 13.83
C ALA A 106 -50.94 4.55 14.65
N LEU A 107 -49.66 4.96 14.67
CA LEU A 107 -48.59 4.24 15.39
C LEU A 107 -47.77 5.09 16.38
N SER A 108 -48.32 6.21 16.86
CA SER A 108 -47.68 7.10 17.85
C SER A 108 -48.50 7.30 19.14
N LEU A 109 -49.18 6.24 19.59
CA LEU A 109 -49.77 6.17 20.93
C LEU A 109 -49.48 4.79 21.52
N CYS A 110 -48.32 4.66 22.17
CA CYS A 110 -48.05 3.73 23.27
C CYS A 110 -46.55 3.83 23.61
N THR A 111 -46.25 4.55 24.70
CA THR A 111 -45.26 4.25 25.76
C THR A 111 -44.61 5.53 26.29
N ASN A 112 -45.09 5.93 27.47
CA ASN A 112 -44.38 6.74 28.45
C ASN A 112 -44.75 6.19 29.84
N ASN A 113 -43.86 6.41 30.82
CA ASN A 113 -43.88 6.07 32.27
C ASN A 113 -43.18 4.75 32.64
N ILE A 114 -42.28 4.63 33.64
CA ILE A 114 -41.80 5.40 34.81
C ILE A 114 -40.43 4.76 35.20
N GLN A 115 -39.34 5.50 35.43
CA GLN A 115 -38.77 6.00 36.71
C GLN A 115 -38.21 4.97 37.72
N ALA A 116 -37.24 5.44 38.51
CA ALA A 116 -36.07 4.74 39.06
C ALA A 116 -36.21 4.10 40.46
N ALA A 117 -35.25 3.25 40.86
CA ALA A 117 -34.78 3.08 42.26
C ALA A 117 -33.44 2.31 42.34
N ASP A 118 -32.59 2.74 43.27
CA ASP A 118 -31.25 2.27 43.65
C ASP A 118 -31.20 0.90 44.37
N ALA A 119 -30.04 0.22 44.33
CA ALA A 119 -29.30 -0.30 45.51
C ALA A 119 -28.15 -1.27 45.13
N LYS A 120 -26.95 -1.00 45.68
CA LYS A 120 -25.85 -1.96 45.98
C LYS A 120 -26.14 -2.68 47.33
N PRO A 121 -25.41 -3.72 47.84
CA PRO A 121 -23.96 -3.99 47.68
C PRO A 121 -23.45 -5.47 47.71
N ASP A 122 -22.14 -5.60 47.40
CA ASP A 122 -21.05 -6.41 47.99
C ASP A 122 -21.02 -7.95 48.19
N ALA A 123 -19.98 -8.53 47.55
CA ALA A 123 -18.82 -9.29 48.08
C ALA A 123 -18.91 -10.67 48.79
N LYS A 124 -18.15 -11.65 48.25
CA LYS A 124 -17.07 -12.52 48.85
C LYS A 124 -17.00 -13.89 48.11
N LYS A 125 -15.87 -14.31 47.51
CA LYS A 125 -14.73 -15.13 48.05
C LYS A 125 -15.23 -16.40 48.81
N ALA A 126 -14.71 -17.63 48.64
CA ALA A 126 -13.54 -18.20 47.97
C ALA A 126 -13.57 -19.76 48.01
N LYS A 127 -12.71 -20.40 47.17
CA LYS A 127 -11.94 -21.66 47.38
C LYS A 127 -12.69 -22.98 47.66
N LYS A 128 -12.56 -24.05 46.83
CA LYS A 128 -11.42 -24.97 46.52
C LYS A 128 -11.57 -26.30 47.29
N ALA A 129 -11.79 -27.42 46.59
CA ALA A 129 -11.21 -28.75 46.88
C ALA A 129 -11.73 -29.81 45.90
N ASP A 130 -10.83 -30.29 45.04
CA ASP A 130 -10.79 -31.65 44.47
C ASP A 130 -10.18 -32.58 45.56
N PRO A 131 -10.29 -33.94 45.52
CA PRO A 131 -9.79 -34.72 44.37
C PRO A 131 -10.33 -36.15 44.10
N LYS A 132 -10.07 -36.59 42.85
CA LYS A 132 -9.52 -37.90 42.41
C LYS A 132 -10.36 -39.20 42.40
N ALA A 133 -10.28 -39.81 41.19
CA ALA A 133 -9.87 -41.19 40.85
C ALA A 133 -10.95 -42.22 40.40
N ALA A 134 -10.68 -42.77 39.21
CA ALA A 134 -11.27 -43.96 38.57
C ALA A 134 -10.54 -45.26 39.07
N PRO A 135 -10.63 -46.48 38.46
CA PRO A 135 -11.41 -46.97 37.30
C PRO A 135 -11.97 -48.45 37.36
N ALA A 136 -12.72 -48.82 36.30
CA ALA A 136 -12.79 -50.13 35.59
C ALA A 136 -13.26 -51.45 36.26
N LYS A 137 -14.23 -52.15 35.61
CA LYS A 137 -14.08 -53.47 34.90
C LYS A 137 -15.45 -54.13 34.54
N LYS A 138 -15.42 -54.91 33.43
CA LYS A 138 -16.13 -56.15 32.97
C LYS A 138 -17.33 -56.69 33.81
N ALA A 139 -18.31 -57.49 33.35
CA ALA A 139 -18.44 -58.54 32.31
C ALA A 139 -19.97 -58.82 32.11
N GLU A 140 -20.43 -59.25 30.93
CA GLU A 140 -20.93 -60.61 30.60
C GLU A 140 -22.44 -60.93 30.86
N ASP A 141 -23.02 -61.48 29.78
CA ASP A 141 -23.94 -62.63 29.70
C ASP A 141 -25.46 -62.56 29.98
N LYS A 142 -26.20 -62.72 28.86
CA LYS A 142 -27.13 -63.81 28.49
C LYS A 142 -28.54 -63.95 29.10
N LYS A 143 -29.47 -64.10 28.12
CA LYS A 143 -30.66 -65.00 28.06
C LYS A 143 -31.83 -64.58 28.98
N THR A 144 -33.12 -64.73 28.66
CA THR A 144 -33.89 -65.76 27.94
C THR A 144 -35.31 -65.17 27.74
N ALA A 145 -35.85 -65.05 26.53
CA ALA A 145 -36.88 -65.90 25.91
C ALA A 145 -38.17 -66.18 26.72
N THR A 146 -39.31 -65.72 26.20
CA THR A 146 -40.58 -66.49 26.18
C THR A 146 -41.49 -66.07 25.02
N LYS A 147 -41.96 -67.08 24.28
CA LYS A 147 -42.98 -67.09 23.21
C LYS A 147 -44.39 -66.94 23.85
N LYS A 148 -45.54 -66.69 23.20
CA LYS A 148 -46.20 -67.25 21.98
C LYS A 148 -47.49 -66.38 21.80
N ALA A 149 -47.79 -65.83 20.61
CA ALA A 149 -48.69 -66.33 19.56
C ALA A 149 -50.18 -65.91 19.70
N GLU A 150 -50.70 -65.16 18.72
CA GLU A 150 -51.90 -65.52 17.93
C GLU A 150 -52.14 -64.55 16.77
N ALA A 151 -52.89 -65.03 15.77
CA ALA A 151 -52.83 -64.70 14.36
C ALA A 151 -53.82 -63.62 13.87
N LYS A 152 -53.46 -62.92 12.77
CA LYS A 152 -54.22 -62.79 11.50
C LYS A 152 -53.59 -61.69 10.62
N ASP A 153 -53.27 -62.05 9.38
CA ASP A 153 -52.86 -61.16 8.28
C ASP A 153 -54.13 -60.57 7.61
N PRO A 154 -54.08 -59.36 7.01
CA PRO A 154 -53.68 -59.34 5.60
C PRO A 154 -52.81 -58.13 5.20
N ALA A 155 -51.69 -58.46 4.55
CA ALA A 155 -51.28 -58.04 3.20
C ALA A 155 -51.41 -56.56 2.78
N THR A 156 -50.34 -56.11 2.09
CA THR A 156 -50.19 -54.90 1.25
C THR A 156 -49.89 -53.56 1.93
N LYS A 157 -48.62 -53.35 2.34
CA LYS A 157 -47.91 -52.04 2.21
C LYS A 157 -46.44 -51.98 2.65
N LYS A 158 -45.73 -53.09 2.87
CA LYS A 158 -44.35 -53.05 3.42
C LYS A 158 -43.26 -53.79 2.61
N ALA A 159 -43.42 -53.96 1.31
CA ALA A 159 -42.34 -54.46 0.43
C ALA A 159 -41.54 -53.34 -0.29
N ALA A 160 -42.01 -52.08 -0.30
CA ALA A 160 -41.36 -51.00 -1.04
C ALA A 160 -40.31 -50.18 -0.25
N THR A 161 -40.14 -50.41 1.06
CA THR A 161 -39.37 -49.51 1.94
C THR A 161 -38.09 -50.10 2.55
N LYS A 162 -37.66 -51.30 2.14
CA LYS A 162 -36.41 -51.93 2.66
C LYS A 162 -35.26 -52.12 1.65
N LYS A 163 -35.34 -51.56 0.44
CA LYS A 163 -34.20 -51.46 -0.51
C LYS A 163 -33.56 -50.06 -0.59
N ARG A 164 -33.79 -49.22 0.42
CA ARG A 164 -33.29 -47.83 0.48
C ARG A 164 -32.55 -47.51 1.78
N LYS A 165 -31.74 -48.45 2.28
CA LYS A 165 -30.73 -48.15 3.32
C LYS A 165 -29.43 -48.86 2.94
N ASN A 166 -28.32 -48.12 2.97
CA ASN A 166 -26.95 -48.47 2.54
C ASN A 166 -26.57 -48.27 1.05
N ARG A 167 -27.03 -47.18 0.42
CA ARG A 167 -26.16 -46.49 -0.55
C ARG A 167 -25.28 -45.52 0.24
N LYS A 168 -24.01 -45.87 0.48
CA LYS A 168 -22.98 -44.86 0.83
C LYS A 168 -23.21 -43.66 -0.09
N LYS A 169 -23.30 -42.43 0.44
CA LYS A 169 -23.34 -41.21 -0.37
C LYS A 169 -22.08 -41.19 -1.24
N LYS A 170 -22.15 -41.75 -2.45
CA LYS A 170 -21.11 -41.65 -3.46
C LYS A 170 -21.06 -40.17 -3.83
N GLY A 171 -19.87 -39.56 -3.76
CA GLY A 171 -19.65 -38.18 -4.21
C GLY A 171 -20.03 -38.02 -5.68
N ALA A 172 -20.02 -36.78 -6.17
CA ALA A 172 -20.26 -36.52 -7.59
C ALA A 172 -19.29 -37.36 -8.46
N PRO A 173 -19.75 -37.99 -9.55
CA PRO A 173 -18.84 -38.63 -10.50
C PRO A 173 -17.95 -37.57 -11.17
N ALA A 174 -16.75 -37.96 -11.62
CA ALA A 174 -15.89 -37.05 -12.35
C ALA A 174 -16.49 -36.71 -13.73
N LEU A 175 -16.33 -35.47 -14.17
CA LEU A 175 -16.65 -35.06 -15.54
C LEU A 175 -15.63 -35.67 -16.52
N LEU A 176 -16.05 -35.92 -17.75
CA LEU A 176 -15.28 -36.65 -18.76
C LEU A 176 -14.95 -35.76 -19.97
N VAL A 177 -13.90 -36.16 -20.69
CA VAL A 177 -13.51 -35.57 -21.98
C VAL A 177 -14.29 -36.28 -23.09
N ALA A 178 -14.86 -35.51 -24.02
CA ALA A 178 -15.42 -36.02 -25.27
C ALA A 178 -14.57 -35.60 -26.48
N ALA A 179 -14.88 -36.15 -27.65
CA ALA A 179 -14.24 -35.75 -28.90
C ALA A 179 -14.39 -34.24 -29.15
N ASN A 180 -13.51 -33.66 -29.99
CA ASN A 180 -13.56 -32.26 -30.40
C ASN A 180 -13.48 -31.26 -29.22
N HIS A 181 -12.73 -31.58 -28.17
CA HIS A 181 -12.59 -30.76 -26.96
C HIS A 181 -13.95 -30.43 -26.29
N GLN A 182 -14.90 -31.36 -26.35
CA GLN A 182 -16.20 -31.23 -25.70
C GLN A 182 -16.17 -31.85 -24.29
N VAL A 183 -17.17 -31.50 -23.48
CA VAL A 183 -17.31 -32.02 -22.11
C VAL A 183 -18.43 -33.05 -22.09
N SER A 184 -18.13 -34.24 -21.55
CA SER A 184 -19.10 -35.30 -21.32
C SER A 184 -19.48 -35.35 -19.84
N ILE A 185 -20.76 -35.16 -19.56
CA ILE A 185 -21.35 -35.17 -18.21
C ILE A 185 -22.08 -36.51 -18.03
N PRO A 186 -21.60 -37.40 -17.14
CA PRO A 186 -22.32 -38.63 -16.80
C PRO A 186 -23.74 -38.35 -16.30
N LYS A 187 -24.74 -39.18 -16.62
CA LYS A 187 -26.13 -38.95 -16.19
C LYS A 187 -26.29 -38.90 -14.66
N ASP A 188 -25.42 -39.57 -13.90
CA ASP A 188 -25.40 -39.53 -12.43
C ASP A 188 -24.67 -38.30 -11.84
N ALA A 189 -24.08 -37.45 -12.69
CA ALA A 189 -23.47 -36.16 -12.32
C ALA A 189 -24.51 -35.04 -12.10
N PHE A 190 -25.66 -35.11 -12.77
CA PHE A 190 -26.67 -34.06 -12.70
C PHE A 190 -27.22 -33.91 -11.27
N GLY A 191 -27.40 -32.66 -10.84
CA GLY A 191 -27.80 -32.30 -9.48
C GLY A 191 -26.73 -32.53 -8.41
N LYS A 192 -25.50 -32.92 -8.78
CA LYS A 192 -24.36 -33.00 -7.85
C LYS A 192 -23.53 -31.73 -7.88
N GLU A 193 -22.89 -31.44 -6.75
CA GLU A 193 -22.03 -30.26 -6.60
C GLU A 193 -20.61 -30.53 -7.11
N TYR A 194 -20.02 -29.51 -7.73
CA TYR A 194 -18.64 -29.44 -8.19
C TYR A 194 -18.02 -28.13 -7.69
N LEU A 195 -16.74 -28.15 -7.35
CA LEU A 195 -15.94 -26.93 -7.19
C LEU A 195 -15.49 -26.49 -8.58
N MET A 196 -15.90 -25.30 -8.99
CA MET A 196 -15.42 -24.59 -10.17
C MET A 196 -14.45 -23.50 -9.72
N SER A 197 -13.22 -23.55 -10.22
CA SER A 197 -12.26 -22.46 -10.11
C SER A 197 -11.73 -22.10 -11.49
N ALA A 198 -11.16 -20.90 -11.62
CA ALA A 198 -10.62 -20.43 -12.89
C ALA A 198 -9.40 -19.55 -12.69
N SER A 199 -8.51 -19.54 -13.68
CA SER A 199 -7.37 -18.64 -13.77
C SER A 199 -7.41 -17.89 -15.09
N LEU A 200 -7.18 -16.58 -15.02
CA LEU A 200 -7.03 -15.71 -16.19
C LEU A 200 -5.55 -15.53 -16.49
N ILE A 201 -5.15 -15.70 -17.75
CA ILE A 201 -3.78 -15.59 -18.21
C ILE A 201 -3.78 -14.59 -19.37
N PRO A 202 -3.17 -13.40 -19.24
CA PRO A 202 -3.09 -12.45 -20.33
C PRO A 202 -2.23 -13.01 -21.47
N GLN A 203 -2.58 -12.66 -22.71
CA GLN A 203 -1.85 -13.09 -23.92
C GLN A 203 -0.91 -12.01 -24.47
N SER A 204 -0.68 -10.96 -23.70
CA SER A 204 0.29 -9.88 -23.95
C SER A 204 1.14 -9.69 -22.71
N GLU A 205 2.34 -9.10 -22.85
CA GLU A 205 3.32 -8.98 -21.76
C GLU A 205 3.77 -10.36 -21.24
N ALA A 206 3.73 -10.62 -19.94
CA ALA A 206 4.03 -11.95 -19.40
C ALA A 206 2.73 -12.75 -19.19
N PRO A 207 2.66 -14.00 -19.69
CA PRO A 207 1.49 -14.87 -19.53
C PRO A 207 1.45 -15.51 -18.14
N THR A 208 1.39 -14.69 -17.08
CA THR A 208 1.21 -15.14 -15.69
C THR A 208 -0.27 -15.22 -15.32
N SER A 209 -0.65 -15.96 -14.27
CA SER A 209 -2.07 -16.13 -13.92
C SER A 209 -2.59 -15.13 -12.90
N THR A 210 -3.90 -14.90 -12.93
CA THR A 210 -4.67 -14.41 -11.79
C THR A 210 -5.82 -15.39 -11.50
N GLY A 211 -5.77 -16.02 -10.34
CA GLY A 211 -6.85 -16.87 -9.83
C GLY A 211 -8.14 -16.07 -9.55
N LEU A 212 -9.27 -16.66 -9.94
CA LEU A 212 -10.61 -16.15 -9.65
C LEU A 212 -11.26 -16.89 -8.47
N ALA A 213 -12.26 -16.26 -7.85
CA ALA A 213 -13.02 -16.83 -6.75
C ALA A 213 -13.61 -18.20 -7.12
N GLY A 214 -13.37 -19.20 -6.27
CA GLY A 214 -14.00 -20.50 -6.41
C GLY A 214 -15.52 -20.40 -6.25
N LYS A 215 -16.26 -21.21 -7.00
CA LYS A 215 -17.72 -21.32 -6.93
C LYS A 215 -18.14 -22.77 -6.79
N ILE A 216 -19.12 -23.05 -5.93
CA ILE A 216 -19.75 -24.37 -5.89
C ILE A 216 -20.91 -24.37 -6.87
N VAL A 217 -20.87 -25.28 -7.83
CA VAL A 217 -21.78 -25.31 -8.98
C VAL A 217 -22.43 -26.67 -9.14
N ARG A 218 -23.57 -26.73 -9.81
CA ARG A 218 -24.24 -27.98 -10.19
C ARG A 218 -24.76 -27.91 -11.61
N PHE A 219 -24.68 -29.03 -12.33
CA PHE A 219 -25.25 -29.17 -13.65
C PHE A 219 -26.69 -29.69 -13.55
N GLU A 220 -27.63 -29.07 -14.27
CA GLU A 220 -29.02 -29.51 -14.39
C GLU A 220 -29.33 -29.77 -15.87
N LEU A 221 -29.89 -30.94 -16.18
CA LEU A 221 -30.27 -31.31 -17.54
C LEU A 221 -31.70 -30.87 -17.83
N PHE A 222 -31.89 -30.16 -18.94
CA PHE A 222 -33.19 -29.81 -19.51
C PHE A 222 -33.35 -30.44 -20.90
N HIS A 223 -34.56 -30.35 -21.45
CA HIS A 223 -34.88 -30.89 -22.77
C HIS A 223 -34.07 -30.26 -23.91
N ASP A 224 -33.65 -29.01 -23.75
CA ASP A 224 -33.03 -28.14 -24.75
C ASP A 224 -31.58 -27.75 -24.42
N GLY A 225 -31.07 -28.12 -23.24
CA GLY A 225 -29.75 -27.71 -22.80
C GLY A 225 -29.32 -28.28 -21.45
N VAL A 226 -28.10 -27.93 -21.05
CA VAL A 226 -27.59 -28.16 -19.70
C VAL A 226 -27.29 -26.82 -19.05
N ASP A 227 -27.93 -26.54 -17.92
CA ASP A 227 -27.64 -25.35 -17.13
C ASP A 227 -26.55 -25.64 -16.10
N ILE A 228 -25.80 -24.61 -15.75
CA ILE A 228 -24.94 -24.61 -14.57
C ILE A 228 -25.41 -23.54 -13.59
N TYR A 229 -25.76 -23.98 -12.38
CA TYR A 229 -26.22 -23.12 -11.28
C TYR A 229 -25.14 -22.99 -10.21
N GLU A 230 -24.90 -21.77 -9.73
CA GLU A 230 -24.14 -21.53 -8.49
C GLU A 230 -25.01 -21.90 -7.29
N SER A 231 -24.43 -22.58 -6.31
CA SER A 231 -25.11 -22.82 -5.05
C SER A 231 -25.30 -21.53 -4.27
N THR A 232 -26.50 -21.35 -3.72
CA THR A 232 -26.87 -20.19 -2.90
C THR A 232 -26.40 -20.31 -1.45
N GLN A 233 -25.82 -21.43 -1.04
CA GLN A 233 -25.28 -21.58 0.31
C GLN A 233 -24.16 -20.55 0.55
N GLY A 234 -24.32 -19.74 1.60
CA GLY A 234 -23.41 -18.62 1.90
C GLY A 234 -23.73 -17.34 1.12
N LEU A 235 -24.75 -17.34 0.27
CA LEU A 235 -25.24 -16.18 -0.48
C LEU A 235 -26.58 -15.67 0.02
N VAL A 236 -27.36 -16.54 0.65
CA VAL A 236 -28.69 -16.24 1.18
C VAL A 236 -28.76 -16.59 2.66
N VAL A 237 -29.67 -15.92 3.37
CA VAL A 237 -29.87 -16.12 4.81
C VAL A 237 -30.80 -17.30 5.14
N THR A 238 -31.44 -17.91 4.14
CA THR A 238 -32.35 -19.05 4.33
C THR A 238 -32.38 -19.95 3.11
N ASP A 239 -32.57 -21.26 3.32
CA ASP A 239 -32.82 -22.24 2.26
C ASP A 239 -34.32 -22.51 2.06
N GLU A 240 -35.18 -22.02 2.97
CA GLU A 240 -36.64 -22.22 2.92
C GLU A 240 -37.28 -21.44 1.77
N LEU A 241 -36.62 -20.38 1.31
CA LEU A 241 -36.94 -19.64 0.11
C LEU A 241 -35.96 -20.08 -0.98
N PRO A 242 -36.28 -21.13 -1.76
CA PRO A 242 -35.35 -21.67 -2.73
C PRO A 242 -35.05 -20.62 -3.81
N ALA A 243 -33.78 -20.28 -3.93
CA ALA A 243 -33.28 -19.44 -5.01
C ALA A 243 -32.36 -20.28 -5.91
N LYS A 244 -32.55 -20.15 -7.22
CA LYS A 244 -31.63 -20.71 -8.23
C LYS A 244 -30.81 -19.57 -8.82
N ARG A 245 -29.49 -19.74 -8.90
CA ARG A 245 -28.57 -18.73 -9.43
C ARG A 245 -27.86 -19.26 -10.67
N LEU A 246 -28.45 -19.00 -11.82
CA LEU A 246 -27.92 -19.44 -13.13
C LEU A 246 -26.60 -18.72 -13.42
N ILE A 247 -25.56 -19.48 -13.79
CA ILE A 247 -24.30 -18.92 -14.32
C ILE A 247 -24.38 -18.87 -15.85
N THR A 248 -24.68 -20.00 -16.50
CA THR A 248 -24.86 -20.08 -17.95
C THR A 248 -25.56 -21.39 -18.36
N SER A 249 -25.90 -21.52 -19.64
CA SER A 249 -26.52 -22.69 -20.27
C SER A 249 -25.66 -23.20 -21.43
N PHE A 250 -25.56 -24.51 -21.59
CA PHE A 250 -24.76 -25.19 -22.61
C PHE A 250 -25.65 -25.94 -23.61
N PRO A 251 -25.43 -25.79 -24.92
CA PRO A 251 -26.09 -26.62 -25.92
C PRO A 251 -25.68 -28.09 -25.79
N ILE A 252 -26.65 -28.99 -25.94
CA ILE A 252 -26.41 -30.43 -26.02
C ILE A 252 -25.93 -30.75 -27.45
N VAL A 253 -24.77 -31.41 -27.54
CA VAL A 253 -24.23 -31.91 -28.82
C VAL A 253 -24.76 -33.32 -29.09
N LYS A 254 -24.75 -34.16 -28.06
CA LYS A 254 -25.22 -35.55 -28.12
C LYS A 254 -25.63 -35.99 -26.72
N GLN A 255 -26.62 -36.85 -26.60
CA GLN A 255 -26.93 -37.53 -25.34
C GLN A 255 -27.32 -38.98 -25.58
N ASP A 256 -27.02 -39.82 -24.60
CA ASP A 256 -27.46 -41.21 -24.51
C ASP A 256 -27.81 -41.55 -23.05
N ASP A 257 -28.09 -42.81 -22.77
CA ASP A 257 -28.48 -43.29 -21.42
C ASP A 257 -27.35 -43.16 -20.38
N LYS A 258 -26.10 -43.00 -20.82
CA LYS A 258 -24.92 -42.95 -19.95
C LYS A 258 -24.45 -41.52 -19.70
N ALA A 259 -24.47 -40.65 -20.72
CA ALA A 259 -23.90 -39.31 -20.64
C ALA A 259 -24.58 -38.29 -21.55
N VAL A 260 -24.30 -37.00 -21.27
CA VAL A 260 -24.66 -35.85 -22.10
C VAL A 260 -23.39 -35.12 -22.48
N ILE A 261 -23.17 -34.92 -23.77
CA ILE A 261 -22.04 -34.17 -24.32
C ILE A 261 -22.50 -32.74 -24.60
N ILE A 262 -21.77 -31.76 -24.06
CA ILE A 262 -22.09 -30.34 -24.18
C ILE A 262 -21.02 -29.56 -24.94
N ASP A 263 -21.44 -28.47 -25.59
CA ASP A 263 -20.53 -27.49 -26.17
C ASP A 263 -20.22 -26.39 -25.13
N PHE A 264 -19.12 -26.58 -24.40
CA PHE A 264 -18.68 -25.62 -23.39
C PHE A 264 -18.36 -24.25 -23.99
N ASN A 265 -17.83 -24.19 -25.21
CA ASN A 265 -17.42 -22.93 -25.83
C ASN A 265 -18.62 -22.07 -26.25
N LYS A 266 -19.71 -22.69 -26.70
CA LYS A 266 -20.96 -21.98 -27.02
C LYS A 266 -21.68 -21.48 -25.76
N GLY A 267 -21.65 -22.24 -24.66
CA GLY A 267 -22.31 -21.84 -23.42
C GLY A 267 -21.52 -20.88 -22.54
N MET A 268 -20.20 -21.05 -22.40
CA MET A 268 -19.37 -20.19 -21.56
C MET A 268 -18.91 -18.94 -22.34
N ARG A 269 -19.79 -17.93 -22.42
CA ARG A 269 -19.58 -16.66 -23.14
C ARG A 269 -19.51 -15.42 -22.24
N ARG A 270 -19.42 -15.65 -20.94
CA ARG A 270 -19.18 -14.63 -19.92
C ARG A 270 -18.22 -15.17 -18.88
N VAL A 271 -17.43 -14.29 -18.28
CA VAL A 271 -16.51 -14.62 -17.20
C VAL A 271 -16.67 -13.62 -16.06
N PHE A 272 -16.67 -14.11 -14.83
CA PHE A 272 -16.79 -13.25 -13.64
C PHE A 272 -15.43 -12.63 -13.27
N SER A 273 -15.47 -11.47 -12.62
CA SER A 273 -14.26 -10.70 -12.27
C SER A 273 -13.84 -10.80 -10.80
N GLU A 274 -14.58 -11.56 -9.98
CA GLU A 274 -14.30 -11.73 -8.56
C GLU A 274 -12.98 -12.50 -8.34
N ILE A 275 -11.99 -11.87 -7.68
CA ILE A 275 -10.67 -12.46 -7.42
C ILE A 275 -10.73 -13.54 -6.32
N TRP A 276 -9.73 -14.40 -6.26
CA TRP A 276 -9.70 -15.56 -5.36
C TRP A 276 -9.79 -15.26 -3.85
N TYR A 277 -9.44 -14.04 -3.39
CA TYR A 277 -9.46 -13.65 -1.98
C TYR A 277 -10.35 -12.42 -1.69
N GLY A 278 -10.90 -12.38 -0.48
CA GLY A 278 -11.62 -11.23 0.06
C GLY A 278 -10.70 -10.20 0.72
N MET A 279 -11.01 -8.91 0.52
CA MET A 279 -10.37 -7.80 1.25
C MET A 279 -11.17 -7.35 2.48
N SER A 280 -12.39 -7.87 2.66
CA SER A 280 -13.19 -7.59 3.84
C SER A 280 -14.14 -8.75 4.10
N THR A 281 -14.56 -8.87 5.35
CA THR A 281 -15.60 -9.83 5.75
C THR A 281 -17.00 -9.45 5.26
N ARG A 282 -17.19 -8.28 4.64
CA ARG A 282 -18.50 -7.83 4.17
C ARG A 282 -18.92 -8.64 2.95
N PHE A 283 -20.14 -9.15 3.00
CA PHE A 283 -20.81 -9.74 1.85
C PHE A 283 -21.18 -8.66 0.82
N SER A 284 -20.91 -8.91 -0.45
CA SER A 284 -21.25 -8.04 -1.58
C SER A 284 -21.80 -8.86 -2.74
N ALA A 285 -23.12 -8.88 -2.93
CA ALA A 285 -23.73 -9.55 -4.08
C ALA A 285 -23.25 -8.93 -5.41
N ARG A 286 -23.10 -7.61 -5.44
CA ARG A 286 -22.68 -6.87 -6.63
C ARG A 286 -21.31 -7.29 -7.17
N ASP A 287 -20.32 -7.45 -6.29
CA ASP A 287 -18.96 -7.81 -6.73
C ASP A 287 -18.94 -9.23 -7.31
N ARG A 288 -19.77 -10.12 -6.75
CA ARG A 288 -19.97 -11.49 -7.21
C ARG A 288 -20.78 -11.62 -8.50
N ASP A 289 -21.59 -10.61 -8.81
CA ASP A 289 -22.43 -10.50 -10.02
C ASP A 289 -21.72 -9.83 -11.20
N SER A 290 -20.53 -9.28 -10.97
CA SER A 290 -19.77 -8.57 -12.00
C SER A 290 -19.15 -9.55 -12.99
N VAL A 291 -19.52 -9.41 -14.26
CA VAL A 291 -19.09 -10.27 -15.37
C VAL A 291 -18.68 -9.46 -16.59
N ALA A 292 -17.80 -10.03 -17.40
CA ALA A 292 -17.39 -9.52 -18.70
C ALA A 292 -17.86 -10.45 -19.82
N GLU A 293 -18.04 -9.88 -21.01
CA GLU A 293 -18.44 -10.64 -22.20
C GLU A 293 -17.23 -11.28 -22.87
N LEU A 294 -17.46 -12.43 -23.53
CA LEU A 294 -16.51 -13.08 -24.41
C LEU A 294 -16.99 -13.03 -25.87
N PRO A 295 -16.79 -11.89 -26.60
CA PRO A 295 -17.26 -11.74 -27.98
C PRO A 295 -16.76 -12.86 -28.89
N GLN A 296 -15.47 -13.19 -28.78
CA GLN A 296 -14.85 -14.33 -29.43
C GLN A 296 -14.20 -15.24 -28.40
N SER A 297 -14.43 -16.53 -28.55
CA SER A 297 -13.76 -17.54 -27.73
C SER A 297 -13.64 -18.88 -28.44
N ARG A 298 -12.62 -19.64 -28.07
CA ARG A 298 -12.37 -21.00 -28.54
C ARG A 298 -11.81 -21.87 -27.43
N VAL A 299 -12.52 -22.95 -27.10
CA VAL A 299 -11.96 -24.06 -26.31
C VAL A 299 -11.02 -24.85 -27.21
N PHE A 300 -9.74 -24.91 -26.83
CA PHE A 300 -8.70 -25.60 -27.61
C PHE A 300 -8.10 -26.80 -26.88
N SER A 301 -8.50 -27.04 -25.63
CA SER A 301 -8.08 -28.22 -24.87
C SER A 301 -9.10 -28.52 -23.78
N VAL A 302 -9.52 -29.78 -23.70
CA VAL A 302 -10.23 -30.35 -22.55
C VAL A 302 -9.48 -31.61 -22.14
N THR A 303 -8.95 -31.59 -20.93
CA THR A 303 -8.18 -32.72 -20.38
C THR A 303 -8.77 -33.13 -19.04
N ARG A 304 -8.47 -34.37 -18.66
CA ARG A 304 -8.84 -34.89 -17.35
C ARG A 304 -7.57 -35.29 -16.60
N ASP A 305 -7.44 -34.71 -15.42
CA ASP A 305 -6.37 -34.96 -14.47
C ASP A 305 -6.96 -35.63 -13.24
N ARG A 306 -6.93 -36.97 -13.19
CA ARG A 306 -7.60 -37.80 -12.16
C ARG A 306 -9.11 -37.55 -12.08
N ASP A 307 -9.58 -36.84 -11.06
CA ASP A 307 -10.99 -36.48 -10.83
C ASP A 307 -11.31 -35.05 -11.26
N GLN A 308 -10.31 -34.27 -11.68
CA GLN A 308 -10.48 -32.90 -12.11
C GLN A 308 -10.53 -32.78 -13.64
N LEU A 309 -11.51 -32.04 -14.16
CA LEU A 309 -11.58 -31.64 -15.56
C LEU A 309 -10.92 -30.28 -15.71
N VAL A 310 -10.06 -30.13 -16.72
CA VAL A 310 -9.37 -28.89 -17.06
C VAL A 310 -9.81 -28.45 -18.46
N ILE A 311 -10.32 -27.22 -18.57
CA ILE A 311 -10.77 -26.65 -19.83
C ILE A 311 -9.94 -25.39 -20.10
N ARG A 312 -9.31 -25.31 -21.27
CA ARG A 312 -8.54 -24.14 -21.70
C ARG A 312 -9.28 -23.46 -22.85
N GLN A 313 -9.63 -22.20 -22.64
CA GLN A 313 -10.36 -21.37 -23.58
C GLN A 313 -9.53 -20.12 -23.89
N SER A 314 -9.22 -19.87 -25.16
CA SER A 314 -8.72 -18.55 -25.57
C SER A 314 -9.91 -17.65 -25.84
N ALA A 315 -9.89 -16.42 -25.33
CA ALA A 315 -11.00 -15.50 -25.46
C ALA A 315 -10.55 -14.03 -25.60
N GLN A 316 -11.30 -13.29 -26.40
CA GLN A 316 -11.39 -11.83 -26.28
C GLN A 316 -12.38 -11.51 -25.18
N VAL A 317 -12.04 -10.55 -24.31
CA VAL A 317 -12.86 -10.17 -23.17
C VAL A 317 -13.12 -8.67 -23.21
N ARG A 318 -14.39 -8.27 -23.06
CA ARG A 318 -14.83 -6.87 -23.18
C ARG A 318 -15.71 -6.41 -22.02
N ASP A 319 -15.45 -5.21 -21.51
CA ASP A 319 -16.21 -4.58 -20.41
C ASP A 319 -17.07 -3.46 -21.00
N ARG A 320 -18.39 -3.67 -21.00
CA ARG A 320 -19.32 -2.69 -21.56
C ARG A 320 -19.42 -1.40 -20.76
N ARG A 321 -19.00 -1.39 -19.50
CA ARG A 321 -19.25 -0.27 -18.58
C ARG A 321 -18.18 0.81 -18.63
N PHE A 322 -16.91 0.41 -18.74
CA PHE A 322 -15.80 1.34 -18.54
C PHE A 322 -15.03 1.64 -19.82
N ASN A 323 -14.81 0.64 -20.68
CA ASN A 323 -14.13 0.83 -21.97
C ASN A 323 -14.66 -0.16 -23.01
N PRO A 324 -15.82 0.11 -23.63
CA PRO A 324 -16.46 -0.83 -24.56
C PRO A 324 -15.66 -1.06 -25.86
N ASN A 325 -14.65 -0.24 -26.14
CA ASN A 325 -13.81 -0.34 -27.33
C ASN A 325 -12.51 -1.14 -27.08
N GLU A 326 -12.28 -1.60 -25.84
CA GLU A 326 -11.11 -2.39 -25.48
C GLU A 326 -11.49 -3.87 -25.34
N GLU A 327 -10.78 -4.71 -26.09
CA GLU A 327 -10.89 -6.18 -26.01
C GLU A 327 -9.57 -6.76 -25.51
N GLY A 328 -9.53 -7.12 -24.24
CA GLY A 328 -8.39 -7.83 -23.66
C GLY A 328 -8.32 -9.26 -24.19
N ARG A 329 -7.11 -9.81 -24.37
CA ARG A 329 -6.91 -11.17 -24.87
C ARG A 329 -6.38 -12.06 -23.75
N TYR A 330 -7.11 -13.14 -23.46
CA TYR A 330 -6.80 -14.03 -22.35
C TYR A 330 -6.90 -15.50 -22.75
N GLU A 331 -6.07 -16.35 -22.12
CA GLU A 331 -6.44 -17.73 -21.88
C GLU A 331 -7.18 -17.80 -20.53
N ILE A 332 -8.37 -18.39 -20.53
CA ILE A 332 -9.12 -18.73 -19.33
C ILE A 332 -8.99 -20.24 -19.12
N ARG A 333 -8.44 -20.62 -17.96
CA ARG A 333 -8.27 -22.01 -17.56
C ARG A 333 -9.26 -22.35 -16.46
N TYR A 334 -10.25 -23.18 -16.76
CA TYR A 334 -11.26 -23.63 -15.81
C TYR A 334 -10.90 -24.99 -15.23
N PHE A 335 -11.20 -25.17 -13.95
CA PHE A 335 -11.01 -26.43 -13.25
C PHE A 335 -12.31 -26.85 -12.57
N PHE A 336 -12.75 -28.09 -12.82
CA PHE A 336 -13.94 -28.67 -12.19
C PHE A 336 -13.56 -29.94 -11.43
N ALA A 337 -13.86 -29.97 -10.13
CA ALA A 337 -13.63 -31.14 -9.29
C ALA A 337 -14.92 -31.55 -8.57
N PRO A 338 -15.24 -32.85 -8.45
CA PRO A 338 -16.33 -33.35 -7.62
C PRO A 338 -16.32 -32.77 -6.21
N TYR A 339 -17.43 -32.17 -5.78
CA TYR A 339 -17.53 -31.60 -4.44
C TYR A 339 -18.12 -32.63 -3.46
N THR A 340 -17.36 -32.95 -2.41
CA THR A 340 -17.77 -33.94 -1.41
C THR A 340 -18.45 -33.32 -0.19
N GLY A 341 -18.49 -31.98 -0.10
CA GLY A 341 -19.20 -31.26 0.95
C GLY A 341 -18.71 -31.58 2.36
N LYS A 342 -17.40 -31.79 2.56
CA LYS A 342 -16.83 -31.97 3.90
C LYS A 342 -17.30 -30.82 4.80
N LYS A 343 -18.08 -31.15 5.83
CA LYS A 343 -18.31 -30.27 6.99
C LYS A 343 -17.03 -30.29 7.82
N SER A 344 -16.12 -29.37 7.56
CA SER A 344 -15.18 -28.89 8.57
C SER A 344 -15.17 -27.39 8.49
N GLY A 345 -15.64 -26.74 9.56
CA GLY A 345 -15.76 -25.29 9.64
C GLY A 345 -14.40 -24.64 9.41
N GLY A 346 -14.28 -23.89 8.31
CA GLY A 346 -13.12 -23.04 8.08
C GLY A 346 -12.91 -22.10 9.25
N LYS A 347 -11.65 -21.87 9.60
CA LYS A 347 -11.25 -20.93 10.64
C LYS A 347 -11.56 -19.49 10.19
N GLU A 348 -12.02 -18.66 11.12
CA GLU A 348 -12.33 -17.24 10.88
C GLU A 348 -11.34 -16.38 11.67
N HIS A 349 -11.01 -15.19 11.16
CA HIS A 349 -10.32 -14.19 11.96
C HIS A 349 -11.28 -13.50 12.92
N THR A 350 -10.84 -13.29 14.16
CA THR A 350 -11.47 -12.29 15.03
C THR A 350 -10.77 -10.93 14.88
N LYS A 351 -11.50 -9.85 15.18
CA LYS A 351 -10.90 -8.49 15.23
C LYS A 351 -9.72 -8.40 16.19
N ARG A 352 -9.71 -9.21 17.25
CA ARG A 352 -8.65 -9.23 18.25
C ARG A 352 -7.39 -9.92 17.73
N GLU A 353 -7.54 -11.03 16.99
CA GLU A 353 -6.42 -11.77 16.41
C GLU A 353 -5.82 -11.07 15.19
N SER A 354 -6.66 -10.41 14.38
CA SER A 354 -6.24 -9.59 13.24
C SER A 354 -5.23 -8.49 13.58
N ARG A 355 -5.03 -8.16 14.86
CA ARG A 355 -3.97 -7.25 15.33
C ARG A 355 -2.57 -7.85 15.28
N TYR A 356 -2.46 -9.18 15.26
CA TYR A 356 -1.21 -9.91 15.46
C TYR A 356 -0.89 -10.89 14.31
N VAL A 357 -1.90 -11.30 13.55
CA VAL A 357 -1.72 -12.19 12.40
C VAL A 357 -2.88 -12.05 11.41
N ARG A 358 -2.61 -12.15 10.11
CA ARG A 358 -3.64 -12.37 9.09
C ARG A 358 -3.24 -13.38 8.04
N PHE A 359 -4.27 -14.06 7.56
CA PHE A 359 -4.24 -14.95 6.41
C PHE A 359 -5.15 -14.35 5.34
N PHE A 360 -4.94 -14.71 4.08
CA PHE A 360 -5.93 -14.49 3.02
C PHE A 360 -7.23 -15.17 3.41
N GLU A 361 -8.34 -14.53 3.07
CA GLU A 361 -9.66 -15.03 3.39
C GLU A 361 -10.47 -15.23 2.11
N THR A 362 -11.47 -16.11 2.15
CA THR A 362 -12.46 -16.24 1.10
C THR A 362 -13.32 -14.97 1.01
N GLN A 363 -14.05 -14.83 -0.10
CA GLN A 363 -15.08 -13.80 -0.22
C GLN A 363 -16.12 -13.93 0.89
N GLY A 364 -16.66 -12.80 1.35
CA GLY A 364 -17.67 -12.76 2.40
C GLY A 364 -18.88 -13.64 2.04
N GLN A 365 -19.39 -14.36 3.04
CA GLN A 365 -20.54 -15.26 2.96
C GLN A 365 -21.53 -14.93 4.06
N LEU A 366 -22.82 -15.10 3.80
CA LEU A 366 -23.87 -14.93 4.79
C LEU A 366 -24.12 -16.20 5.58
N GLU A 367 -24.12 -16.06 6.90
CA GLU A 367 -24.68 -17.07 7.79
C GLU A 367 -26.20 -17.12 7.66
N LYS A 368 -26.73 -18.33 7.74
CA LYS A 368 -28.17 -18.55 7.80
C LYS A 368 -28.74 -17.96 9.07
N THR A 369 -29.97 -17.45 8.97
CA THR A 369 -30.76 -16.87 10.07
C THR A 369 -30.19 -15.56 10.63
N SER A 370 -28.91 -15.50 10.97
CA SER A 370 -28.27 -14.30 11.55
C SER A 370 -27.97 -13.22 10.51
N GLY A 371 -27.75 -13.60 9.25
CA GLY A 371 -27.27 -12.69 8.21
C GLY A 371 -25.86 -12.13 8.46
N ARG A 372 -25.13 -12.68 9.45
CA ARG A 372 -23.76 -12.28 9.75
C ARG A 372 -22.87 -12.63 8.56
N ALA A 373 -22.09 -11.67 8.10
CA ALA A 373 -21.11 -11.89 7.06
C ALA A 373 -19.83 -12.50 7.65
N VAL A 374 -19.35 -13.60 7.06
CA VAL A 374 -18.19 -14.38 7.48
C VAL A 374 -17.28 -14.66 6.30
N SER A 375 -15.98 -14.74 6.56
CA SER A 375 -14.97 -15.18 5.61
C SER A 375 -14.15 -16.29 6.25
N LYS A 376 -13.62 -17.22 5.45
CA LYS A 376 -12.80 -18.34 5.92
C LYS A 376 -11.35 -18.13 5.52
N ILE A 377 -10.41 -18.38 6.42
CA ILE A 377 -8.99 -18.25 6.08
C ILE A 377 -8.56 -19.35 5.12
N ALA A 378 -7.66 -19.00 4.19
CA ALA A 378 -7.11 -19.90 3.19
C ALA A 378 -6.03 -20.80 3.83
N LEU A 379 -6.30 -22.10 3.92
CA LEU A 379 -5.38 -23.10 4.50
C LEU A 379 -5.38 -24.40 3.70
N PHE A 380 -4.23 -25.06 3.60
CA PHE A 380 -4.16 -26.41 3.03
C PHE A 380 -4.60 -27.52 4.00
N ASP A 381 -5.16 -28.62 3.48
CA ASP A 381 -5.34 -29.87 4.24
C ASP A 381 -3.98 -30.59 4.40
N LEU A 382 -3.41 -30.54 5.61
CA LEU A 382 -2.09 -31.10 5.92
C LEU A 382 -2.08 -32.61 6.21
N LYS A 383 -3.15 -33.34 5.91
CA LYS A 383 -3.15 -34.82 6.03
C LYS A 383 -2.16 -35.50 5.11
N LYS A 384 -1.76 -34.83 4.03
CA LYS A 384 -0.70 -35.27 3.12
C LYS A 384 0.36 -34.17 3.03
N PRO A 385 1.64 -34.52 2.82
CA PRO A 385 2.67 -33.52 2.55
C PRO A 385 2.31 -32.65 1.33
N LEU A 386 2.63 -31.37 1.42
CA LEU A 386 2.47 -30.40 0.34
C LEU A 386 3.66 -30.49 -0.60
N GLN A 387 3.42 -30.90 -1.83
CA GLN A 387 4.46 -30.91 -2.85
C GLN A 387 4.46 -29.58 -3.61
N PHE A 388 5.60 -28.92 -3.60
CA PHE A 388 5.91 -27.74 -4.38
C PHE A 388 6.93 -28.07 -5.47
N TYR A 389 6.86 -27.32 -6.55
CA TYR A 389 7.75 -27.46 -7.68
C TYR A 389 8.33 -26.11 -8.09
N TRP A 390 9.60 -26.08 -8.50
CA TRP A 390 10.12 -24.96 -9.27
C TRP A 390 10.05 -25.28 -10.77
N SER A 391 9.78 -24.28 -11.58
CA SER A 391 9.66 -24.44 -13.03
C SER A 391 10.94 -24.99 -13.67
N ALA A 392 10.78 -25.77 -14.75
CA ALA A 392 11.91 -26.40 -15.44
C ALA A 392 12.90 -25.41 -16.08
N ASN A 393 12.50 -24.15 -16.31
CA ASN A 393 13.32 -23.07 -16.85
C ASN A 393 14.06 -22.25 -15.78
N THR A 394 14.01 -22.64 -14.50
CA THR A 394 14.81 -22.00 -13.44
C THR A 394 16.31 -22.12 -13.78
N PRO A 395 17.08 -21.02 -13.81
CA PRO A 395 18.51 -21.07 -14.09
C PRO A 395 19.27 -21.91 -13.04
N LYS A 396 20.28 -22.67 -13.47
CA LYS A 396 21.00 -23.63 -12.63
C LYS A 396 21.54 -23.02 -11.35
N ASP A 397 22.11 -21.81 -11.43
CA ASP A 397 22.71 -21.10 -10.29
C ASP A 397 21.67 -20.72 -9.22
N TYR A 398 20.39 -20.70 -9.55
CA TYR A 398 19.30 -20.33 -8.63
C TYR A 398 18.45 -21.52 -8.18
N VAL A 399 18.70 -22.74 -8.68
CA VAL A 399 17.92 -23.93 -8.31
C VAL A 399 17.99 -24.21 -6.80
N GLN A 400 19.17 -24.11 -6.20
CA GLN A 400 19.32 -24.32 -4.76
C GLN A 400 18.60 -23.22 -3.97
N ALA A 401 18.68 -21.95 -4.40
CA ALA A 401 17.98 -20.85 -3.77
C ALA A 401 16.45 -21.03 -3.81
N MET A 402 15.91 -21.46 -4.95
CA MET A 402 14.48 -21.79 -5.10
C MET A 402 14.07 -22.95 -4.16
N LYS A 403 14.88 -24.00 -4.09
CA LYS A 403 14.64 -25.14 -3.21
C LYS A 403 14.64 -24.73 -1.73
N ASP A 404 15.63 -23.97 -1.29
CA ASP A 404 15.76 -23.51 0.09
C ASP A 404 14.59 -22.61 0.49
N GLY A 405 14.17 -21.68 -0.39
CA GLY A 405 13.01 -20.82 -0.20
C GLY A 405 11.72 -21.59 0.01
N ILE A 406 11.47 -22.61 -0.83
CA ILE A 406 10.31 -23.49 -0.69
C ILE A 406 10.32 -24.24 0.65
N LEU A 407 11.49 -24.76 1.06
CA LEU A 407 11.61 -25.63 2.24
C LEU A 407 11.66 -24.86 3.57
N TYR A 408 11.91 -23.55 3.56
CA TYR A 408 11.98 -22.69 4.76
C TYR A 408 10.85 -22.96 5.76
N TRP A 409 9.62 -23.02 5.28
CA TRP A 409 8.43 -23.12 6.11
C TRP A 409 8.30 -24.42 6.91
N ASN A 410 9.05 -25.48 6.55
CA ASN A 410 9.14 -26.69 7.39
C ASN A 410 9.65 -26.38 8.80
N ARG A 411 10.50 -25.37 8.94
CA ARG A 411 11.00 -24.90 10.24
C ARG A 411 9.88 -24.29 11.09
N ALA A 412 8.96 -23.55 10.46
CA ALA A 412 7.78 -22.99 11.13
C ALA A 412 6.77 -24.07 11.55
N PHE A 413 6.58 -25.08 10.70
CA PHE A 413 5.75 -26.25 11.03
C PHE A 413 6.35 -27.13 12.14
N GLY A 414 7.67 -27.13 12.30
CA GLY A 414 8.40 -27.98 13.25
C GLY A 414 8.53 -29.45 12.80
N LYS A 415 8.18 -29.74 11.55
CA LYS A 415 8.27 -31.05 10.90
C LYS A 415 8.22 -30.89 9.38
N GLU A 416 8.67 -31.90 8.63
CA GLU A 416 8.59 -31.91 7.18
C GLU A 416 7.13 -32.06 6.72
N ILE A 417 6.52 -30.96 6.29
CA ILE A 417 5.19 -30.91 5.64
C ILE A 417 5.34 -30.59 4.17
N ILE A 418 6.32 -29.75 3.81
CA ILE A 418 6.58 -29.29 2.45
C ILE A 418 7.71 -30.09 1.84
N LYS A 419 7.50 -30.54 0.61
CA LYS A 419 8.51 -31.17 -0.25
C LYS A 419 8.71 -30.31 -1.48
N ALA A 420 9.95 -30.29 -1.99
CA ALA A 420 10.34 -29.48 -3.15
C ALA A 420 10.97 -30.37 -4.23
N GLY A 421 10.62 -30.15 -5.50
CA GLY A 421 11.21 -30.86 -6.63
C GLY A 421 11.12 -30.08 -7.95
N PRO A 422 11.83 -30.48 -9.01
CA PRO A 422 11.68 -29.84 -10.32
C PRO A 422 10.32 -30.19 -10.93
N ALA A 423 9.64 -29.20 -11.52
CA ALA A 423 8.42 -29.46 -12.27
C ALA A 423 8.69 -30.42 -13.43
N PRO A 424 7.79 -31.38 -13.73
CA PRO A 424 7.91 -32.21 -14.92
C PRO A 424 8.04 -31.36 -16.19
N LYS A 425 8.78 -31.86 -17.20
CA LYS A 425 8.94 -31.16 -18.48
C LYS A 425 7.56 -30.78 -19.06
N LYS A 426 7.42 -29.53 -19.54
CA LYS A 426 6.19 -28.92 -20.08
C LYS A 426 5.11 -28.49 -19.07
N ILE A 427 5.26 -28.81 -17.78
CA ILE A 427 4.35 -28.29 -16.74
C ILE A 427 4.79 -26.88 -16.35
N THR A 428 3.85 -25.94 -16.40
CA THR A 428 4.04 -24.51 -16.07
C THR A 428 2.84 -24.01 -15.28
N ALA A 429 3.04 -22.95 -14.50
CA ALA A 429 1.95 -22.29 -13.80
C ALA A 429 0.99 -21.60 -14.80
N PRO A 430 -0.33 -21.56 -14.55
CA PRO A 430 -1.03 -22.21 -13.44
C PRO A 430 -1.36 -23.68 -13.74
N ASP A 431 -1.05 -24.60 -12.83
CA ASP A 431 -1.37 -26.02 -12.97
C ASP A 431 -2.41 -26.51 -11.96
N SER A 432 -3.26 -27.45 -12.38
CA SER A 432 -4.39 -27.95 -11.59
C SER A 432 -3.97 -28.82 -10.38
N ARG A 433 -2.78 -29.44 -10.45
CA ARG A 433 -2.32 -30.47 -9.50
C ARG A 433 -1.11 -30.04 -8.66
N HIS A 434 -0.33 -29.10 -9.17
CA HIS A 434 0.98 -28.80 -8.60
C HIS A 434 1.01 -27.37 -8.07
N ASN A 435 1.60 -27.20 -6.89
CA ASN A 435 2.02 -25.88 -6.45
C ASN A 435 3.33 -25.54 -7.17
N ILE A 436 3.37 -24.47 -7.97
CA ILE A 436 4.54 -24.15 -8.79
C ILE A 436 5.06 -22.75 -8.46
N VAL A 437 6.37 -22.65 -8.26
CA VAL A 437 7.13 -21.40 -8.30
C VAL A 437 7.70 -21.26 -9.71
N GLN A 438 7.12 -20.36 -10.49
CA GLN A 438 7.38 -20.14 -11.91
C GLN A 438 8.40 -19.03 -12.12
N TRP A 439 9.52 -19.38 -12.75
CA TRP A 439 10.51 -18.45 -13.24
C TRP A 439 10.01 -17.76 -14.51
N VAL A 440 9.98 -16.44 -14.52
CA VAL A 440 9.59 -15.60 -15.65
C VAL A 440 10.82 -14.86 -16.17
N PRO A 441 11.35 -15.20 -17.35
CA PRO A 441 12.52 -14.52 -17.91
C PRO A 441 12.14 -13.13 -18.42
N TRP A 442 12.12 -12.15 -17.51
CA TRP A 442 11.79 -10.77 -17.80
C TRP A 442 12.57 -9.79 -16.91
N ASP A 443 13.68 -9.29 -17.44
CA ASP A 443 14.63 -8.45 -16.71
C ASP A 443 14.17 -7.00 -16.51
N SER A 444 13.11 -6.56 -17.19
CA SER A 444 12.57 -5.20 -17.09
C SER A 444 11.25 -5.12 -16.32
N ALA A 445 10.82 -6.20 -15.67
CA ALA A 445 9.57 -6.24 -14.92
C ALA A 445 9.83 -6.62 -13.46
N GLY A 446 9.67 -5.65 -12.56
CA GLY A 446 9.85 -5.79 -11.12
C GLY A 446 8.67 -6.39 -10.37
N PHE A 447 8.38 -7.69 -10.54
CA PHE A 447 7.32 -8.33 -9.76
C PHE A 447 7.65 -9.77 -9.32
N ALA A 448 7.18 -10.07 -8.13
CA ALA A 448 6.89 -11.41 -7.64
C ALA A 448 5.51 -11.39 -6.99
N TYR A 449 4.71 -12.43 -7.18
CA TYR A 449 3.41 -12.57 -6.52
C TYR A 449 2.94 -14.02 -6.55
N ALA A 450 1.97 -14.33 -5.69
CA ALA A 450 1.28 -15.61 -5.67
C ALA A 450 -0.25 -15.48 -5.79
N ASP A 451 -0.87 -16.51 -6.35
CA ASP A 451 -2.30 -16.75 -6.28
C ASP A 451 -2.61 -18.17 -5.77
N ILE A 452 -3.82 -18.35 -5.25
CA ILE A 452 -4.28 -19.62 -4.68
C ILE A 452 -5.71 -19.86 -5.15
N LEU A 453 -6.03 -21.08 -5.53
CA LEU A 453 -7.42 -21.48 -5.73
C LEU A 453 -7.96 -22.08 -4.43
N VAL A 454 -8.98 -21.44 -3.88
CA VAL A 454 -9.52 -21.74 -2.55
C VAL A 454 -10.98 -22.20 -2.68
N ASP A 455 -11.36 -23.21 -1.89
CA ASP A 455 -12.76 -23.58 -1.71
C ASP A 455 -13.50 -22.44 -0.99
N PRO A 456 -14.52 -21.82 -1.62
CA PRO A 456 -15.18 -20.65 -1.06
C PRO A 456 -15.85 -20.95 0.29
N ARG A 457 -16.38 -22.16 0.51
CA ARG A 457 -17.16 -22.49 1.72
C ARG A 457 -16.30 -22.84 2.92
N THR A 458 -15.14 -23.46 2.67
CA THR A 458 -14.29 -24.03 3.74
C THR A 458 -13.01 -23.25 3.97
N GLY A 459 -12.54 -22.48 2.98
CA GLY A 459 -11.20 -21.89 3.00
C GLY A 459 -10.09 -22.90 2.65
N GLU A 460 -10.41 -24.12 2.21
CA GLU A 460 -9.39 -25.11 1.84
C GLU A 460 -8.66 -24.69 0.55
N SER A 461 -7.37 -24.39 0.66
CA SER A 461 -6.46 -24.17 -0.47
C SER A 461 -6.25 -25.47 -1.24
N ARG A 462 -6.43 -25.42 -2.56
CA ARG A 462 -6.30 -26.59 -3.46
C ARG A 462 -4.92 -26.69 -4.08
N HIS A 463 -4.47 -25.60 -4.66
CA HIS A 463 -3.12 -25.39 -5.17
C HIS A 463 -2.85 -23.89 -5.25
N GLY A 464 -1.58 -23.50 -5.20
CA GLY A 464 -1.15 -22.13 -5.42
C GLY A 464 -0.02 -22.03 -6.42
N GLN A 465 0.10 -20.86 -7.03
CA GLN A 465 1.11 -20.55 -8.03
C GLN A 465 1.82 -19.30 -7.58
N ALA A 466 3.15 -19.30 -7.70
CA ALA A 466 3.98 -18.14 -7.46
C ALA A 466 4.73 -17.80 -8.75
N TYR A 467 4.85 -16.53 -9.07
CA TYR A 467 5.61 -16.03 -10.21
C TYR A 467 6.72 -15.13 -9.71
N MET A 468 7.92 -15.29 -10.24
CA MET A 468 9.05 -14.41 -9.95
C MET A 468 9.82 -14.15 -11.25
N THR A 469 10.12 -12.87 -11.47
CA THR A 469 10.83 -12.39 -12.65
C THR A 469 12.35 -12.52 -12.51
N SER A 470 13.06 -12.63 -13.62
CA SER A 470 14.53 -12.75 -13.64
C SER A 470 15.26 -11.48 -13.17
N VAL A 471 14.56 -10.38 -12.99
CA VAL A 471 15.11 -9.12 -12.46
C VAL A 471 15.69 -9.27 -11.04
N PHE A 472 15.20 -10.22 -10.24
CA PHE A 472 15.75 -10.54 -8.91
C PHE A 472 17.09 -11.30 -9.00
N ALA A 473 17.44 -11.84 -10.17
CA ALA A 473 18.70 -12.51 -10.44
C ALA A 473 19.78 -11.56 -10.98
N VAL A 474 20.73 -11.26 -10.11
CA VAL A 474 21.91 -10.43 -10.37
C VAL A 474 23.14 -11.31 -10.31
N SER A 475 23.59 -11.79 -11.46
CA SER A 475 24.64 -12.82 -11.54
C SER A 475 26.08 -12.29 -11.47
N SER A 476 26.30 -11.00 -11.67
CA SER A 476 27.64 -10.39 -11.72
C SER A 476 27.60 -8.88 -11.45
N LYS A 477 28.76 -8.26 -11.24
CA LYS A 477 28.91 -6.81 -11.14
C LYS A 477 28.42 -6.09 -12.41
N ALA A 478 28.72 -6.64 -13.58
CA ALA A 478 28.24 -6.11 -14.84
C ALA A 478 26.70 -6.15 -14.90
N ARG A 479 26.09 -7.28 -14.50
CA ARG A 479 24.63 -7.42 -14.44
C ARG A 479 24.00 -6.48 -13.41
N ALA A 480 24.62 -6.29 -12.24
CA ALA A 480 24.17 -5.37 -11.20
C ALA A 480 24.13 -3.93 -11.70
N ARG A 481 25.23 -3.46 -12.30
CA ARG A 481 25.30 -2.14 -12.94
C ARG A 481 24.25 -2.00 -14.03
N ALA A 482 24.07 -3.05 -14.82
CA ALA A 482 23.08 -3.04 -15.89
C ALA A 482 21.65 -2.85 -15.35
N LEU A 483 21.34 -3.56 -14.27
CA LEU A 483 20.05 -3.53 -13.65
C LEU A 483 19.76 -2.17 -12.97
N ILE A 484 20.70 -1.61 -12.20
CA ILE A 484 20.57 -0.27 -11.58
C ILE A 484 20.12 0.77 -12.61
N ARG A 485 20.73 0.76 -13.80
CA ARG A 485 20.43 1.72 -14.87
C ARG A 485 19.01 1.54 -15.41
N SER A 486 18.62 0.29 -15.70
CA SER A 486 17.26 -0.04 -16.15
C SER A 486 16.20 0.35 -15.12
N LEU A 487 16.44 0.02 -13.84
CA LEU A 487 15.52 0.32 -12.74
C LEU A 487 15.33 1.83 -12.53
N ARG A 488 16.41 2.61 -12.59
CA ARG A 488 16.35 4.07 -12.46
C ARG A 488 15.62 4.73 -13.61
N GLU A 489 15.83 4.26 -14.84
CA GLU A 489 15.11 4.77 -16.00
C GLU A 489 13.62 4.46 -15.91
N GLN A 490 13.26 3.26 -15.48
CA GLN A 490 11.88 2.89 -15.20
C GLN A 490 11.26 3.77 -14.11
N ALA A 491 11.98 4.01 -13.01
CA ALA A 491 11.53 4.87 -11.92
C ALA A 491 11.29 6.31 -12.39
N LYS A 492 12.21 6.87 -13.20
CA LYS A 492 12.08 8.22 -13.77
C LYS A 492 10.88 8.34 -14.70
N LYS A 493 10.71 7.38 -15.63
CA LYS A 493 9.54 7.36 -16.53
C LYS A 493 8.22 7.23 -15.78
N ALA A 494 8.19 6.51 -14.66
CA ALA A 494 7.00 6.39 -13.82
C ALA A 494 6.63 7.74 -13.17
N GLU A 495 7.62 8.49 -12.67
CA GLU A 495 7.41 9.83 -12.09
C GLU A 495 6.94 10.86 -13.13
N GLU A 496 7.49 10.81 -14.35
CA GLU A 496 7.08 11.70 -15.44
C GLU A 496 5.62 11.44 -15.87
N LYS A 497 5.21 10.16 -15.91
CA LYS A 497 3.83 9.76 -16.24
C LYS A 497 2.83 10.10 -15.13
N GLU A 498 3.27 10.24 -13.88
CA GLU A 498 2.39 10.71 -12.78
C GLU A 498 1.87 12.15 -13.00
N GLY A 499 2.54 12.93 -13.86
CA GLY A 499 2.16 14.29 -14.24
C GLY A 499 1.13 14.41 -15.37
N ASP A 500 1.12 13.47 -16.33
CA ASP A 500 0.30 13.56 -17.56
C ASP A 500 -0.74 12.42 -17.71
N ASP A 501 -0.55 11.26 -17.09
CA ASP A 501 -1.45 10.11 -17.28
C ASP A 501 -2.35 9.87 -16.06
N LYS A 502 -3.48 10.59 -16.01
CA LYS A 502 -4.72 10.05 -15.43
C LYS A 502 -5.47 9.14 -16.42
N GLU A 503 -4.75 8.55 -17.36
CA GLU A 503 -5.33 7.79 -18.46
C GLU A 503 -5.16 6.28 -18.30
N HIS A 504 -6.32 5.61 -18.17
CA HIS A 504 -6.61 4.27 -18.67
C HIS A 504 -5.82 3.07 -18.12
N ARG A 505 -5.77 2.88 -16.79
CA ARG A 505 -5.60 1.54 -16.20
C ARG A 505 -6.86 1.06 -15.49
N HIS A 506 -7.92 0.86 -16.27
CA HIS A 506 -9.11 0.15 -15.81
C HIS A 506 -9.05 -1.29 -16.34
N SER A 507 -8.15 -2.09 -15.77
CA SER A 507 -8.21 -3.53 -16.00
C SER A 507 -9.53 -4.03 -15.41
N MET A 508 -10.44 -4.46 -16.28
CA MET A 508 -11.72 -5.12 -15.99
C MET A 508 -11.56 -6.23 -14.95
N PHE A 509 -10.43 -6.94 -15.01
CA PHE A 509 -10.05 -7.88 -13.97
C PHE A 509 -9.16 -7.18 -12.95
N PRO A 510 -9.44 -7.33 -11.65
CA PRO A 510 -8.51 -6.85 -10.65
C PRO A 510 -7.15 -7.54 -10.87
N SER A 511 -6.11 -6.76 -11.21
CA SER A 511 -4.75 -7.20 -10.89
C SER A 511 -4.72 -7.45 -9.39
N SER A 512 -4.07 -8.50 -8.89
CA SER A 512 -3.87 -8.71 -7.46
C SER A 512 -3.36 -7.41 -6.83
N LYS A 513 -4.24 -6.67 -6.13
CA LYS A 513 -3.86 -5.39 -5.51
C LYS A 513 -3.04 -5.63 -4.26
N VAL A 514 -3.30 -6.75 -3.58
CA VAL A 514 -2.43 -7.33 -2.56
C VAL A 514 -1.24 -7.98 -3.27
N CYS A 515 -0.02 -7.66 -2.85
CA CYS A 515 1.27 -8.06 -3.44
C CYS A 515 1.75 -7.20 -4.62
N ARG A 516 1.04 -6.13 -4.99
CA ARG A 516 1.53 -5.19 -6.00
C ARG A 516 2.35 -4.09 -5.33
N VAL A 517 3.67 -4.24 -5.38
CA VAL A 517 4.60 -3.17 -5.04
C VAL A 517 4.43 -2.04 -6.04
N ASP A 518 4.61 -0.80 -5.60
CA ASP A 518 4.83 0.28 -6.53
C ASP A 518 6.16 0.00 -7.25
N HIS A 519 6.08 -0.24 -8.57
CA HIS A 519 7.25 -0.63 -9.37
C HIS A 519 8.34 0.43 -9.31
N SER A 520 7.98 1.72 -9.17
CA SER A 520 8.96 2.81 -9.08
C SER A 520 9.68 2.80 -7.73
N ILE A 521 8.96 2.55 -6.64
CA ILE A 521 9.55 2.45 -5.29
C ILE A 521 10.49 1.25 -5.24
N TRP A 522 10.00 0.05 -5.60
CA TRP A 522 10.85 -1.15 -5.61
C TRP A 522 12.09 -0.99 -6.51
N ALA A 523 11.93 -0.38 -7.68
CA ALA A 523 13.06 -0.14 -8.59
C ALA A 523 14.10 0.79 -7.98
N LYS A 524 13.68 1.85 -7.27
CA LYS A 524 14.60 2.73 -6.52
C LYS A 524 15.33 1.99 -5.41
N GLU A 525 14.61 1.20 -4.62
CA GLU A 525 15.17 0.45 -3.50
C GLU A 525 16.20 -0.59 -3.94
N LEU A 526 15.86 -1.41 -4.94
CA LEU A 526 16.80 -2.39 -5.47
C LEU A 526 18.00 -1.70 -6.15
N ALA A 527 17.79 -0.61 -6.89
CA ALA A 527 18.89 0.14 -7.48
C ALA A 527 19.83 0.74 -6.42
N GLY A 528 19.28 1.27 -5.32
CA GLY A 528 20.06 1.81 -4.20
C GLY A 528 20.88 0.72 -3.51
N GLY A 529 20.26 -0.43 -3.20
CA GLY A 529 20.96 -1.57 -2.58
C GLY A 529 22.08 -2.15 -3.44
N LEU A 530 21.85 -2.25 -4.76
CA LEU A 530 22.88 -2.70 -5.70
C LEU A 530 24.01 -1.67 -5.85
N GLU A 531 23.71 -0.37 -5.86
CA GLU A 531 24.74 0.68 -5.90
C GLU A 531 25.62 0.63 -4.65
N ASP A 532 25.03 0.50 -3.47
CA ASP A 532 25.78 0.38 -2.22
C ASP A 532 26.67 -0.86 -2.18
N MET A 533 26.17 -2.00 -2.69
CA MET A 533 26.96 -3.21 -2.86
C MET A 533 28.15 -3.00 -3.80
N LEU A 534 27.95 -2.28 -4.91
CA LEU A 534 29.01 -2.01 -5.91
C LEU A 534 29.98 -0.90 -5.48
N ALA A 535 29.59 -0.04 -4.55
CA ALA A 535 30.46 0.97 -3.96
C ALA A 535 31.54 0.36 -3.05
N ASN A 536 31.39 -0.91 -2.66
CA ASN A 536 32.41 -1.65 -1.92
C ASN A 536 33.52 -2.14 -2.87
N GLU A 537 34.75 -1.65 -2.69
CA GLU A 537 35.90 -1.98 -3.54
C GLU A 537 36.28 -3.47 -3.50
N ASP A 538 35.93 -4.18 -2.41
CA ASP A 538 36.24 -5.60 -2.22
C ASP A 538 35.21 -6.54 -2.89
N VAL A 539 34.19 -6.00 -3.56
CA VAL A 539 33.10 -6.83 -4.13
C VAL A 539 33.55 -7.63 -5.36
N THR A 540 33.29 -8.94 -5.33
CA THR A 540 33.57 -9.89 -6.41
C THR A 540 32.29 -10.33 -7.11
N ASP A 541 32.38 -10.83 -8.35
CA ASP A 541 31.20 -11.38 -9.05
C ASP A 541 30.59 -12.56 -8.29
N ALA A 542 31.43 -13.38 -7.65
CA ALA A 542 30.97 -14.45 -6.78
C ALA A 542 30.19 -13.92 -5.56
N ALA A 543 30.63 -12.81 -4.95
CA ALA A 543 29.88 -12.18 -3.86
C ALA A 543 28.54 -11.61 -4.33
N VAL A 544 28.49 -11.00 -5.51
CA VAL A 544 27.25 -10.51 -6.13
C VAL A 544 26.27 -11.66 -6.39
N LEU A 545 26.73 -12.75 -7.01
CA LEU A 545 25.91 -13.93 -7.26
C LEU A 545 25.38 -14.53 -5.95
N ARG A 546 26.22 -14.66 -4.91
CA ARG A 546 25.78 -15.15 -3.60
C ARG A 546 24.71 -14.25 -2.97
N ALA A 547 24.91 -12.93 -2.99
CA ALA A 547 23.92 -11.97 -2.48
C ALA A 547 22.60 -12.10 -3.24
N SER A 548 22.65 -12.23 -4.56
CA SER A 548 21.46 -12.46 -5.39
C SER A 548 20.78 -13.79 -5.10
N GLN A 549 21.52 -14.87 -4.91
CA GLN A 549 20.94 -16.17 -4.53
C GLN A 549 20.24 -16.09 -3.16
N ASP A 550 20.86 -15.42 -2.18
CA ASP A 550 20.24 -15.21 -0.86
C ASP A 550 19.01 -14.29 -0.96
N TYR A 551 19.02 -13.28 -1.83
CA TYR A 551 17.82 -12.48 -2.10
C TYR A 551 16.70 -13.32 -2.73
N VAL A 552 17.02 -14.16 -3.72
CA VAL A 552 16.05 -15.08 -4.34
C VAL A 552 15.50 -16.10 -3.34
N ARG A 553 16.31 -16.59 -2.38
CA ARG A 553 15.82 -17.47 -1.29
C ARG A 553 14.70 -16.80 -0.49
N GLU A 554 14.91 -15.54 -0.11
CA GLU A 554 13.96 -14.74 0.67
C GLU A 554 12.68 -14.49 -0.14
N VAL A 555 12.78 -14.02 -1.38
CA VAL A 555 11.62 -13.78 -2.26
C VAL A 555 10.81 -15.05 -2.49
N VAL A 556 11.46 -16.20 -2.73
CA VAL A 556 10.75 -17.46 -2.92
C VAL A 556 10.06 -17.92 -1.64
N ALA A 557 10.71 -17.76 -0.48
CA ALA A 557 10.08 -18.07 0.80
C ALA A 557 8.87 -17.15 1.07
N HIS A 558 8.96 -15.87 0.72
CA HIS A 558 7.86 -14.91 0.80
C HIS A 558 6.66 -15.36 -0.04
N GLU A 559 6.86 -15.70 -1.32
CA GLU A 559 5.78 -16.12 -2.20
C GLU A 559 5.15 -17.46 -1.77
N VAL A 560 5.97 -18.39 -1.27
CA VAL A 560 5.45 -19.65 -0.69
C VAL A 560 4.64 -19.37 0.59
N GLY A 561 5.00 -18.35 1.38
CA GLY A 561 4.22 -17.88 2.51
C GLY A 561 2.83 -17.40 2.11
N HIS A 562 2.72 -16.67 1.00
CA HIS A 562 1.42 -16.33 0.40
C HIS A 562 0.66 -17.57 -0.02
N VAL A 563 1.29 -18.54 -0.69
CA VAL A 563 0.64 -19.80 -1.07
C VAL A 563 0.11 -20.56 0.17
N LEU A 564 0.83 -20.54 1.29
CA LEU A 564 0.39 -21.11 2.57
C LEU A 564 -0.76 -20.33 3.23
N GLY A 565 -1.13 -19.19 2.66
CA GLY A 565 -2.27 -18.36 3.05
C GLY A 565 -1.88 -17.09 3.80
N LEU A 566 -0.61 -16.78 4.04
CA LEU A 566 -0.21 -15.61 4.85
C LEU A 566 -0.36 -14.29 4.08
N ARG A 567 -0.79 -13.24 4.78
CA ARG A 567 -0.75 -11.85 4.28
C ARG A 567 0.62 -11.22 4.57
N HIS A 568 0.92 -10.10 3.89
CA HIS A 568 2.08 -9.29 4.26
C HIS A 568 2.06 -8.91 5.73
N ASN A 569 3.26 -8.81 6.28
CA ASN A 569 3.56 -8.25 7.58
C ASN A 569 4.68 -7.20 7.45
N PHE A 570 4.31 -5.94 7.22
CA PHE A 570 5.20 -4.78 7.18
C PHE A 570 5.55 -4.22 8.57
N ALA A 571 5.31 -5.00 9.61
CA ALA A 571 5.73 -4.68 10.98
C ALA A 571 6.94 -5.51 11.41
N GLY A 572 7.52 -6.31 10.50
CA GLY A 572 8.63 -7.23 10.79
C GLY A 572 9.85 -6.50 11.31
N SER A 573 10.14 -5.32 10.75
CA SER A 573 11.29 -4.46 11.06
C SER A 573 11.22 -3.93 12.50
N LEU A 574 10.02 -3.86 13.09
CA LEU A 574 9.78 -3.38 14.45
C LEU A 574 10.25 -4.32 15.57
N ALA A 575 10.66 -5.54 15.24
CA ALA A 575 11.43 -6.40 16.14
C ALA A 575 12.81 -6.81 15.60
N ALA A 576 13.40 -6.00 14.72
CA ALA A 576 14.81 -6.13 14.40
C ALA A 576 15.68 -6.05 15.68
N THR A 577 16.72 -6.86 15.75
CA THR A 577 17.69 -6.85 16.87
C THR A 577 19.02 -6.20 16.48
N MET A 578 19.14 -5.78 15.23
CA MET A 578 20.28 -5.04 14.71
C MET A 578 19.85 -3.61 14.39
N ASN A 579 20.76 -2.67 14.59
CA ASN A 579 20.63 -1.31 14.08
C ASN A 579 21.20 -1.20 12.66
N HIS A 580 20.99 -0.06 11.99
CA HIS A 580 21.43 0.19 10.62
C HIS A 580 22.94 -0.05 10.43
N LYS A 581 23.77 0.38 11.38
CA LYS A 581 25.22 0.19 11.32
C LYS A 581 25.61 -1.28 11.46
N GLU A 582 25.00 -2.03 12.37
CA GLU A 582 25.25 -3.48 12.50
C GLU A 582 24.86 -4.23 11.22
N LEU A 583 23.76 -3.84 10.55
CA LEU A 583 23.37 -4.41 9.25
C LEU A 583 24.38 -4.07 8.15
N ASP A 584 24.90 -2.83 8.12
CA ASP A 584 25.94 -2.42 7.19
C ASP A 584 27.26 -3.17 7.42
N GLU A 585 27.65 -3.34 8.68
CA GLU A 585 28.83 -4.11 9.08
C GLU A 585 28.67 -5.58 8.69
N PHE A 586 27.49 -6.18 8.92
CA PHE A 586 27.17 -7.52 8.43
C PHE A 586 27.36 -7.61 6.93
N PHE A 587 26.76 -6.67 6.18
CA PHE A 587 26.77 -6.74 4.73
C PHE A 587 28.18 -6.59 4.16
N LYS A 588 29.00 -5.70 4.73
CA LYS A 588 30.43 -5.57 4.37
C LYS A 588 31.21 -6.85 4.63
N ALA A 589 31.06 -7.44 5.82
CA ALA A 589 31.72 -8.70 6.18
C ALA A 589 31.25 -9.85 5.26
N TYR A 590 29.96 -9.88 4.93
CA TYR A 590 29.34 -10.86 4.03
C TYR A 590 29.94 -10.80 2.63
N LEU A 591 30.10 -9.60 2.06
CA LEU A 591 30.68 -9.43 0.72
C LEU A 591 32.15 -9.90 0.67
N LYS A 592 32.90 -9.69 1.75
CA LYS A 592 34.29 -10.13 1.92
C LYS A 592 34.44 -11.64 2.18
N GLY A 593 33.36 -12.33 2.52
CA GLY A 593 33.40 -13.74 2.90
C GLY A 593 34.03 -13.98 4.28
N GLU A 594 33.94 -12.99 5.18
CA GLU A 594 34.41 -13.10 6.56
C GLU A 594 33.53 -14.05 7.40
N ASN A 595 33.98 -14.39 8.62
CA ASN A 595 33.16 -15.16 9.56
C ASN A 595 31.97 -14.31 10.07
N LEU A 596 30.75 -14.83 9.93
CA LEU A 596 29.49 -14.18 10.27
C LEU A 596 28.79 -14.79 11.51
N ASP A 597 29.45 -15.64 12.28
CA ASP A 597 28.88 -16.38 13.41
C ASP A 597 28.20 -15.47 14.45
N LYS A 598 28.79 -14.29 14.71
CA LYS A 598 28.24 -13.29 15.65
C LYS A 598 26.86 -12.76 15.26
N TYR A 599 26.43 -12.97 14.01
CA TYR A 599 25.13 -12.53 13.50
C TYR A 599 24.07 -13.62 13.48
N LYS A 600 24.39 -14.88 13.80
CA LYS A 600 23.44 -16.02 13.73
C LYS A 600 22.20 -15.81 14.61
N ASP A 601 22.39 -15.22 15.79
CA ASP A 601 21.31 -14.94 16.75
C ASP A 601 20.60 -13.59 16.51
N LYS A 602 21.04 -12.82 15.50
CA LYS A 602 20.46 -11.52 15.16
C LYS A 602 19.29 -11.64 14.18
N LEU A 603 18.42 -10.65 14.16
CA LEU A 603 17.28 -10.53 13.24
C LEU A 603 17.28 -9.17 12.55
N SER A 604 17.12 -9.15 11.23
CA SER A 604 16.81 -7.94 10.47
C SER A 604 15.32 -7.59 10.52
N GLY A 605 14.47 -8.59 10.74
CA GLY A 605 13.04 -8.47 10.97
C GLY A 605 12.52 -9.80 11.51
N HIS A 606 11.27 -9.84 11.94
CA HIS A 606 10.71 -11.04 12.55
C HIS A 606 9.75 -11.82 11.65
N SER A 607 9.53 -11.40 10.40
CA SER A 607 8.67 -12.10 9.44
C SER A 607 9.25 -12.10 8.03
N MET A 608 9.10 -13.22 7.33
CA MET A 608 9.41 -13.36 5.89
C MET A 608 8.41 -12.58 5.03
N MET A 609 7.22 -12.28 5.57
CA MET A 609 6.14 -11.62 4.83
C MET A 609 6.31 -10.09 4.74
N GLU A 610 7.52 -9.57 4.96
CA GLU A 610 7.84 -8.14 4.90
C GLU A 610 8.52 -7.78 3.58
N TYR A 611 8.41 -6.52 3.15
CA TYR A 611 9.34 -5.95 2.18
C TYR A 611 10.49 -5.32 2.93
N THR A 612 11.56 -6.10 3.09
CA THR A 612 12.78 -5.66 3.77
C THR A 612 13.66 -4.86 2.80
N ALA A 613 14.45 -3.92 3.33
CA ALA A 613 15.52 -3.30 2.55
C ALA A 613 16.51 -4.37 2.03
N PHE A 614 17.15 -4.12 0.88
CA PHE A 614 17.97 -5.11 0.17
C PHE A 614 18.97 -5.87 1.06
N LYS A 615 19.72 -5.15 1.90
CA LYS A 615 20.68 -5.75 2.86
C LYS A 615 19.99 -6.67 3.85
N GLY A 616 18.80 -6.29 4.31
CA GLY A 616 17.95 -7.08 5.19
C GLY A 616 17.45 -8.36 4.52
N SER A 617 17.09 -8.31 3.23
CA SER A 617 16.68 -9.49 2.47
C SER A 617 17.85 -10.45 2.26
N VAL A 618 19.04 -9.94 1.92
CA VAL A 618 20.27 -10.74 1.83
C VAL A 618 20.61 -11.38 3.19
N PHE A 619 20.44 -10.65 4.29
CA PHE A 619 20.65 -11.19 5.64
C PHE A 619 19.71 -12.37 5.93
N VAL A 620 18.41 -12.24 5.64
CA VAL A 620 17.43 -13.31 5.85
C VAL A 620 17.79 -14.53 5.00
N GLY A 621 18.08 -14.34 3.71
CA GLY A 621 18.50 -15.42 2.82
C GLY A 621 19.78 -16.13 3.26
N TRP A 622 20.78 -15.38 3.71
CA TRP A 622 22.00 -15.94 4.31
C TRP A 622 21.67 -16.76 5.56
N LYS A 623 20.82 -16.22 6.46
CA LYS A 623 20.43 -16.89 7.71
C LYS A 623 19.69 -18.21 7.45
N MET A 624 18.89 -18.29 6.38
CA MET A 624 18.26 -19.53 5.93
C MET A 624 19.29 -20.61 5.57
N ARG A 625 20.38 -20.22 4.92
CA ARG A 625 21.47 -21.13 4.53
C ARG A 625 22.42 -21.46 5.68
N ALA A 626 22.65 -20.53 6.59
CA ALA A 626 23.66 -20.63 7.66
C ALA A 626 23.13 -21.20 8.98
N THR A 627 21.81 -21.28 9.16
CA THR A 627 21.16 -21.71 10.42
C THR A 627 19.85 -22.46 10.14
N ASP A 628 19.38 -23.23 11.11
CA ASP A 628 18.03 -23.84 11.11
C ASP A 628 16.96 -23.00 11.81
N SER A 629 17.29 -21.74 12.12
CA SER A 629 16.35 -20.84 12.77
C SER A 629 15.18 -20.46 11.84
N VAL A 630 14.06 -20.11 12.46
CA VAL A 630 12.85 -19.60 11.82
C VAL A 630 12.54 -18.24 12.40
N LEU A 631 12.04 -17.31 11.59
CA LEU A 631 11.67 -15.99 12.08
C LEU A 631 10.49 -16.12 13.07
N PRO A 632 10.51 -15.39 14.20
CA PRO A 632 9.55 -15.63 15.29
C PRO A 632 8.08 -15.50 14.90
N HIS A 633 7.72 -14.49 14.10
CA HIS A 633 6.33 -14.30 13.68
C HIS A 633 5.89 -15.37 12.69
N ASP A 634 6.75 -15.77 11.75
CA ASP A 634 6.42 -16.83 10.78
C ASP A 634 6.08 -18.14 11.50
N LYS A 635 6.88 -18.51 12.51
CA LYS A 635 6.61 -19.67 13.37
C LYS A 635 5.27 -19.52 14.08
N ALA A 636 5.04 -18.39 14.74
CA ALA A 636 3.82 -18.15 15.50
C ALA A 636 2.57 -18.11 14.59
N ALA A 637 2.67 -17.52 13.40
CA ALA A 637 1.58 -17.40 12.43
C ALA A 637 1.19 -18.75 11.84
N ILE A 638 2.16 -19.57 11.43
CA ILE A 638 1.89 -20.95 10.96
C ILE A 638 1.28 -21.79 12.07
N GLN A 639 1.79 -21.70 13.29
CA GLN A 639 1.25 -22.46 14.42
C GLN A 639 -0.14 -21.99 14.84
N TRP A 640 -0.44 -20.69 14.74
CA TRP A 640 -1.80 -20.20 14.91
C TRP A 640 -2.72 -20.72 13.80
N GLY A 641 -2.32 -20.60 12.53
CA GLY A 641 -3.16 -20.98 11.39
C GLY A 641 -3.46 -22.48 11.30
N TYR A 642 -2.43 -23.32 11.47
CA TYR A 642 -2.50 -24.76 11.22
C TYR A 642 -2.49 -25.64 12.47
N GLN A 643 -2.21 -25.08 13.66
CA GLN A 643 -2.10 -25.85 14.91
C GLN A 643 -2.89 -25.22 16.08
N ASP A 644 -3.68 -24.17 15.81
CA ASP A 644 -4.53 -23.45 16.78
C ASP A 644 -3.82 -22.87 18.02
N LYS A 645 -2.49 -22.72 17.96
CA LYS A 645 -1.71 -22.07 19.03
C LYS A 645 -2.01 -20.57 19.14
N GLN A 646 -1.82 -20.01 20.33
CA GLN A 646 -2.19 -18.63 20.65
C GLN A 646 -1.00 -17.68 20.80
N ASP A 647 0.22 -18.15 20.54
CA ASP A 647 1.49 -17.44 20.72
C ASP A 647 1.49 -16.04 20.09
N VAL A 648 0.93 -15.87 18.88
CA VAL A 648 0.81 -14.55 18.22
C VAL A 648 0.11 -13.50 19.09
N LYS A 649 -0.94 -13.92 19.82
CA LYS A 649 -1.74 -13.05 20.69
C LYS A 649 -1.09 -12.89 22.05
N GLU A 650 -0.61 -13.98 22.63
CA GLU A 650 0.00 -14.01 23.96
C GLU A 650 1.29 -13.20 24.01
N GLN A 651 2.09 -13.28 22.94
CA GLN A 651 3.36 -12.54 22.80
C GLN A 651 3.17 -11.16 22.16
N LYS A 652 1.92 -10.77 21.84
CA LYS A 652 1.57 -9.50 21.17
C LYS A 652 2.48 -9.23 19.97
N MET A 653 2.60 -10.21 19.08
CA MET A 653 3.51 -10.14 17.93
C MET A 653 3.17 -8.96 17.01
N PHE A 654 4.15 -8.19 16.54
CA PHE A 654 3.83 -7.05 15.65
C PHE A 654 3.29 -7.54 14.31
N PHE A 655 2.22 -6.88 13.86
CA PHE A 655 1.59 -7.19 12.59
C PHE A 655 0.96 -5.95 11.97
N GLY A 656 1.22 -5.74 10.69
CA GLY A 656 0.47 -4.81 9.86
C GLY A 656 0.59 -5.17 8.39
N THR A 657 -0.51 -5.08 7.66
CA THR A 657 -0.58 -5.55 6.26
C THR A 657 -0.74 -4.38 5.29
N ASP A 658 -0.97 -4.65 4.01
CA ASP A 658 -1.15 -3.64 2.94
C ASP A 658 -2.14 -2.55 3.32
N ASP A 659 -3.23 -2.93 3.99
CA ASP A 659 -4.31 -2.03 4.42
C ASP A 659 -3.89 -1.07 5.54
N ASP A 660 -2.80 -1.35 6.25
CA ASP A 660 -2.32 -0.60 7.41
C ASP A 660 -1.15 0.35 7.09
N VAL A 661 -0.52 0.18 5.93
CA VAL A 661 0.53 1.09 5.42
C VAL A 661 -0.03 2.51 5.34
N GLY A 662 0.70 3.47 5.91
CA GLY A 662 0.28 4.87 6.00
C GLY A 662 -0.72 5.18 7.13
N LYS A 663 -1.25 4.19 7.87
CA LYS A 663 -2.01 4.44 9.11
C LYS A 663 -1.11 4.67 10.32
N TYR A 664 0.08 4.08 10.30
CA TYR A 664 1.09 4.16 11.34
C TYR A 664 2.35 4.82 10.75
N GLY A 665 3.06 5.62 11.55
CA GLY A 665 4.28 6.31 11.12
C GLY A 665 5.51 5.41 11.08
N ASP A 666 5.46 4.27 11.78
CA ASP A 666 6.48 3.23 11.91
C ASP A 666 6.08 1.94 11.16
N LEU A 667 5.20 2.02 10.17
CA LEU A 667 4.86 0.89 9.32
C LEU A 667 4.98 1.28 7.85
N ASN A 668 6.15 1.00 7.27
CA ASN A 668 6.46 1.33 5.89
C ASN A 668 6.93 0.07 5.14
N ARG A 669 7.21 0.23 3.85
CA ARG A 669 7.81 -0.83 3.03
C ARG A 669 9.27 -0.45 2.82
N PHE A 670 10.14 -1.45 2.75
CA PHE A 670 11.58 -1.26 2.57
C PHE A 670 12.22 -0.44 3.71
N ASP A 671 11.60 -0.44 4.89
CA ASP A 671 12.19 0.18 6.07
C ASP A 671 13.05 -0.81 6.87
N TYR A 672 13.79 -0.26 7.83
CA TYR A 672 14.62 -1.05 8.70
C TYR A 672 14.70 -0.46 10.11
N GLY A 673 14.85 -1.35 11.08
CA GLY A 673 15.05 -0.99 12.48
C GLY A 673 13.77 -0.64 13.23
N VAL A 674 13.94 -0.52 14.55
CA VAL A 674 12.82 -0.42 15.50
C VAL A 674 12.53 1.02 15.96
N GLU A 675 13.37 1.97 15.52
CA GLU A 675 13.41 3.37 15.93
C GLU A 675 13.28 4.27 14.71
N PRO A 676 12.06 4.71 14.36
CA PRO A 676 11.75 5.34 13.06
C PRO A 676 12.41 6.71 12.86
N VAL A 677 12.70 7.46 13.93
CA VAL A 677 13.44 8.72 13.83
C VAL A 677 14.92 8.45 13.54
N LEU A 678 15.50 7.44 14.18
CA LEU A 678 16.87 7.03 13.90
C LEU A 678 17.00 6.43 12.52
N GLY A 679 16.02 5.64 12.08
CA GLY A 679 15.97 5.08 10.73
C GLY A 679 15.97 6.16 9.66
N ALA A 680 15.04 7.13 9.75
CA ALA A 680 15.02 8.25 8.80
C ALA A 680 16.33 9.07 8.81
N TYR A 681 16.97 9.27 9.97
CA TYR A 681 18.29 9.90 10.04
C TYR A 681 19.39 9.04 9.38
N SER A 682 19.36 7.73 9.59
CA SER A 682 20.30 6.79 8.95
C SER A 682 20.14 6.76 7.43
N GLU A 683 18.91 6.85 6.90
CA GLU A 683 18.66 6.97 5.47
C GLU A 683 19.25 8.26 4.89
N ILE A 684 19.03 9.40 5.55
CA ILE A 684 19.68 10.68 5.18
C ILE A 684 21.20 10.52 5.18
N SER A 685 21.76 9.90 6.22
CA SER A 685 23.21 9.70 6.35
C SER A 685 23.77 8.83 5.22
N ALA A 686 23.10 7.72 4.90
CA ALA A 686 23.51 6.81 3.83
C ALA A 686 23.41 7.48 2.46
N TYR A 687 22.29 8.17 2.19
CA TYR A 687 22.06 8.89 0.94
C TYR A 687 23.12 9.98 0.70
N LEU A 688 23.45 10.78 1.72
CA LEU A 688 24.52 11.79 1.63
C LEU A 688 25.91 11.16 1.49
N GLY A 689 26.11 9.98 2.07
CA GLY A 689 27.31 9.17 1.89
C GLY A 689 27.53 8.79 0.42
N ASN A 690 26.47 8.35 -0.25
CA ASN A 690 26.52 7.81 -1.62
C ASN A 690 26.25 8.85 -2.71
N LEU A 691 25.92 10.10 -2.36
CA LEU A 691 25.57 11.14 -3.32
C LEU A 691 26.62 11.34 -4.45
N PRO A 692 27.94 11.40 -4.19
CA PRO A 692 28.93 11.49 -5.25
C PRO A 692 28.95 10.26 -6.18
N ASN A 693 28.76 9.04 -5.65
CA ASN A 693 28.69 7.81 -6.43
C ASN A 693 27.52 7.86 -7.43
N SER A 694 26.36 8.32 -6.97
CA SER A 694 25.16 8.46 -7.80
C SER A 694 25.33 9.48 -8.94
N VAL A 695 26.13 10.53 -8.73
CA VAL A 695 26.52 11.46 -9.81
C VAL A 695 27.35 10.74 -10.87
N ILE A 696 28.37 9.97 -10.48
CA ILE A 696 29.20 9.20 -11.42
C ILE A 696 28.35 8.21 -12.21
N GLU A 697 27.47 7.45 -11.55
CA GLU A 697 26.58 6.48 -12.21
C GLU A 697 25.63 7.15 -13.23
N THR A 698 25.27 8.41 -13.02
CA THR A 698 24.47 9.18 -13.98
C THR A 698 25.25 9.48 -15.26
N PHE A 699 26.54 9.80 -15.17
CA PHE A 699 27.40 9.98 -16.35
C PHE A 699 27.76 8.66 -17.03
N ILE A 700 27.96 7.60 -16.25
CA ILE A 700 28.19 6.26 -16.80
C ILE A 700 27.00 5.82 -17.65
N ARG A 701 25.76 6.07 -17.20
CA ARG A 701 24.55 5.75 -17.97
C ARG A 701 24.50 6.48 -19.31
N ALA A 702 24.94 7.73 -19.36
CA ALA A 702 24.98 8.52 -20.59
C ALA A 702 26.05 8.04 -21.57
N LYS A 703 27.22 7.63 -21.04
CA LYS A 703 28.34 7.13 -21.85
C LYS A 703 28.12 5.71 -22.38
N ALA A 704 27.49 4.84 -21.58
CA ALA A 704 27.38 3.41 -21.87
C ALA A 704 25.93 2.88 -21.65
N PRO A 705 24.97 3.35 -22.47
CA PRO A 705 23.56 2.89 -22.48
C PRO A 705 23.39 1.47 -23.03
N VAL A 706 22.18 0.88 -22.92
CA VAL A 706 21.87 -0.48 -23.47
C VAL A 706 22.02 -0.46 -24.98
N ASP A 707 21.35 0.49 -25.61
CA ASP A 707 21.45 0.73 -27.02
C ASP A 707 22.50 1.82 -27.25
N PRO A 708 23.59 1.55 -27.99
CA PRO A 708 24.58 2.57 -28.30
C PRO A 708 24.00 3.85 -28.93
N ARG A 709 22.81 3.77 -29.56
CA ARG A 709 22.09 4.92 -30.12
C ARG A 709 21.52 5.86 -29.06
N ASP A 710 21.33 5.38 -27.84
CA ASP A 710 20.84 6.18 -26.71
C ASP A 710 22.00 6.90 -25.99
N ALA A 711 23.22 6.88 -26.53
CA ALA A 711 24.36 7.52 -25.90
C ALA A 711 24.17 9.04 -25.95
N VAL A 712 24.34 9.69 -24.80
CA VAL A 712 24.09 11.12 -24.64
C VAL A 712 25.42 11.83 -24.44
N ASP A 713 25.61 12.96 -25.12
CA ASP A 713 26.77 13.84 -24.87
C ASP A 713 26.82 14.20 -23.38
N LEU A 714 27.94 13.91 -22.71
CA LEU A 714 28.15 14.16 -21.29
C LEU A 714 27.91 15.63 -20.90
N LYS A 715 28.06 16.58 -21.84
CA LYS A 715 27.75 18.00 -21.61
C LYS A 715 26.25 18.25 -21.39
N THR A 716 25.40 17.39 -21.96
CA THR A 716 23.93 17.53 -21.95
C THR A 716 23.23 16.70 -20.87
N VAL A 717 23.98 15.84 -20.15
CA VAL A 717 23.44 14.96 -19.10
C VAL A 717 22.69 15.77 -18.04
N ASN A 718 21.42 15.47 -17.80
CA ASN A 718 20.63 16.21 -16.82
C ASN A 718 20.96 15.77 -15.38
N LEU A 719 21.45 16.69 -14.56
CA LEU A 719 21.56 16.52 -13.11
C LEU A 719 20.43 17.33 -12.46
N SER A 720 19.65 16.73 -11.57
CA SER A 720 18.48 17.36 -10.96
C SER A 720 18.68 17.61 -9.47
N PRO A 721 19.25 18.77 -9.06
CA PRO A 721 19.40 19.12 -7.65
C PRO A 721 18.05 19.14 -6.91
N GLY A 722 16.97 19.53 -7.61
CA GLY A 722 15.62 19.56 -7.05
C GLY A 722 15.08 18.19 -6.69
N ALA A 723 15.31 17.17 -7.52
CA ALA A 723 14.90 15.79 -7.23
C ALA A 723 15.65 15.24 -6.02
N THR A 724 16.98 15.40 -5.99
CA THR A 724 17.84 15.00 -4.86
C THR A 724 17.45 15.71 -3.57
N ALA A 725 17.20 17.02 -3.62
CA ALA A 725 16.70 17.78 -2.48
C ALA A 725 15.34 17.26 -1.99
N SER A 726 14.45 16.85 -2.90
CA SER A 726 13.14 16.28 -2.57
C SER A 726 13.26 14.93 -1.86
N THR A 727 14.19 14.07 -2.30
CA THR A 727 14.50 12.79 -1.64
C THR A 727 14.96 13.00 -0.21
N ILE A 728 16.02 13.80 0.00
CA ILE A 728 16.54 14.11 1.35
C ILE A 728 15.44 14.74 2.22
N ALA A 729 14.65 15.67 1.65
CA ALA A 729 13.55 16.30 2.37
C ALA A 729 12.40 15.34 2.69
N SER A 730 12.30 14.19 2.02
CA SER A 730 11.32 13.15 2.35
C SER A 730 11.64 12.49 3.68
N ASP A 731 12.86 11.98 3.83
CA ASP A 731 13.32 11.38 5.08
C ASP A 731 13.33 12.42 6.21
N TYR A 732 13.65 13.67 5.88
CA TYR A 732 13.54 14.79 6.82
C TYR A 732 12.10 14.97 7.35
N ARG A 733 11.09 14.88 6.46
CA ARG A 733 9.67 14.92 6.86
C ARG A 733 9.29 13.70 7.68
N ASP A 734 9.91 12.55 7.43
CA ASP A 734 9.71 11.33 8.22
C ASP A 734 10.25 11.44 9.64
N ILE A 735 11.22 12.32 9.91
CA ILE A 735 11.57 12.74 11.28
C ILE A 735 10.49 13.69 11.83
N LEU A 736 10.14 14.73 11.08
CA LEU A 736 9.22 15.77 11.54
C LEU A 736 7.81 15.26 11.87
N LYS A 737 7.32 14.20 11.20
CA LYS A 737 5.99 13.64 11.48
C LYS A 737 5.85 13.14 12.92
N TRP A 738 6.95 12.79 13.60
CA TRP A 738 6.94 12.36 15.00
C TRP A 738 6.73 13.51 15.99
N TYR A 739 6.83 14.76 15.56
CA TYR A 739 6.46 15.92 16.37
C TYR A 739 4.93 16.16 16.43
N ARG A 740 4.15 15.37 15.69
CA ARG A 740 2.69 15.48 15.61
C ARG A 740 2.01 14.45 16.51
N ALA A 741 1.16 14.90 17.42
CA ALA A 741 0.44 14.06 18.38
C ALA A 741 -0.48 13.02 17.72
N SER A 742 -0.97 13.30 16.51
CA SER A 742 -1.83 12.37 15.76
C SER A 742 -1.07 11.29 14.98
N THR A 743 0.27 11.37 14.91
CA THR A 743 1.07 10.30 14.32
C THR A 743 1.01 9.09 15.24
N ARG A 744 0.59 7.95 14.69
CA ARG A 744 0.43 6.69 15.43
C ARG A 744 1.69 5.84 15.29
N SER A 745 2.01 5.08 16.33
CA SER A 745 3.07 4.07 16.29
C SER A 745 2.47 2.71 16.58
N LEU A 746 2.58 1.76 15.66
CA LEU A 746 2.13 0.40 15.89
C LEU A 746 2.88 -0.20 17.08
N ARG A 747 4.20 0.00 17.12
CA ARG A 747 5.06 -0.56 18.18
C ARG A 747 4.65 -0.08 19.57
N LEU A 748 4.35 1.21 19.72
CA LEU A 748 3.93 1.79 21.00
C LEU A 748 2.50 1.42 21.33
N GLU A 749 1.58 1.51 20.37
CA GLU A 749 0.18 1.18 20.60
C GLU A 749 -0.03 -0.30 20.94
N ASN A 750 0.86 -1.20 20.48
CA ASN A 750 0.78 -2.61 20.81
C ASN A 750 1.06 -2.92 22.29
N LYS A 751 1.65 -1.98 23.03
CA LYS A 751 1.82 -2.08 24.50
C LYS A 751 0.50 -1.95 25.25
N PHE A 752 -0.54 -1.42 24.61
CA PHE A 752 -1.85 -1.17 25.22
C PHE A 752 -2.87 -2.23 24.78
N ASP A 753 -3.66 -2.73 25.74
CA ASP A 753 -4.72 -3.71 25.46
C ASP A 753 -5.89 -3.08 24.69
N PHE A 754 -6.17 -1.81 24.99
CA PHE A 754 -7.20 -1.00 24.34
C PHE A 754 -6.56 0.17 23.59
N ILE A 755 -7.12 0.53 22.44
CA ILE A 755 -6.72 1.71 21.66
C ILE A 755 -7.99 2.51 21.37
N GLY A 756 -8.17 3.62 22.09
CA GLY A 756 -9.29 4.53 21.88
C GLY A 756 -9.08 5.88 22.55
N ASP A 757 -10.15 6.66 22.70
CA ASP A 757 -10.05 8.01 23.29
C ASP A 757 -9.71 7.97 24.78
N LEU A 758 -10.16 6.93 25.49
CA LEU A 758 -9.95 6.76 26.94
C LEU A 758 -8.48 6.73 27.35
N ASN A 759 -7.60 6.13 26.54
CA ASN A 759 -6.17 6.06 26.80
C ASN A 759 -5.34 6.89 25.81
N ARG A 760 -5.95 7.85 25.10
CA ARG A 760 -5.25 8.68 24.11
C ARG A 760 -4.05 9.41 24.72
N ARG A 761 -4.20 9.99 25.92
CA ARG A 761 -3.14 10.76 26.58
C ARG A 761 -1.91 9.90 26.92
N GLU A 762 -2.13 8.70 27.46
CA GLU A 762 -1.05 7.76 27.79
C GLU A 762 -0.27 7.34 26.54
N ARG A 763 -0.96 7.10 25.43
CA ARG A 763 -0.31 6.76 24.14
C ARG A 763 0.49 7.93 23.58
N VAL A 764 -0.06 9.15 23.63
CA VAL A 764 0.65 10.37 23.20
C VAL A 764 1.88 10.62 24.09
N LYS A 765 1.77 10.37 25.40
CA LYS A 765 2.94 10.42 26.30
C LYS A 765 4.00 9.37 25.95
N ALA A 766 3.61 8.12 25.71
CA ALA A 766 4.55 7.09 25.27
C ALA A 766 5.25 7.44 23.95
N HIS A 767 4.52 8.07 23.02
CA HIS A 767 5.07 8.60 21.78
C HIS A 767 6.06 9.74 22.05
N TRP A 768 5.71 10.71 22.90
CA TRP A 768 6.60 11.79 23.30
C TRP A 768 7.90 11.29 23.94
N ASP A 769 7.80 10.32 24.86
CA ASP A 769 8.96 9.72 25.52
C ASP A 769 9.85 8.99 24.51
N SER A 770 9.24 8.27 23.55
CA SER A 770 9.95 7.57 22.48
C SER A 770 10.67 8.52 21.50
N LEU A 771 10.08 9.67 21.17
CA LEU A 771 10.72 10.71 20.36
C LEU A 771 11.95 11.27 21.08
N ASN A 772 11.80 11.67 22.35
CA ASN A 772 12.91 12.23 23.12
C ASN A 772 14.06 11.24 23.32
N GLY A 773 13.76 9.96 23.53
CA GLY A 773 14.79 8.91 23.62
C GLY A 773 15.64 8.82 22.36
N GLN A 774 15.00 8.83 21.19
CA GLN A 774 15.70 8.79 19.90
C GLN A 774 16.50 10.08 19.64
N LEU A 775 15.93 11.24 19.93
CA LEU A 775 16.65 12.52 19.81
C LEU A 775 17.88 12.55 20.72
N THR A 776 17.80 12.01 21.94
CA THR A 776 18.93 11.96 22.87
C THR A 776 20.09 11.15 22.29
N LYS A 777 19.82 9.99 21.68
CA LYS A 777 20.83 9.17 20.99
C LYS A 777 21.50 9.92 19.84
N LEU A 778 20.76 10.76 19.12
CA LEU A 778 21.31 11.62 18.07
C LEU A 778 22.11 12.82 18.61
N GLY A 779 22.05 13.12 19.91
CA GLY A 779 22.65 14.34 20.47
C GLY A 779 21.74 15.57 20.37
N GLY A 780 20.43 15.34 20.37
CA GLY A 780 19.39 16.36 20.41
C GLY A 780 18.88 16.78 19.02
N VAL A 781 18.04 17.80 19.05
CA VAL A 781 17.38 18.36 17.84
C VAL A 781 18.41 18.91 16.84
N ASP A 782 19.50 19.48 17.34
CA ASP A 782 20.56 20.08 16.52
C ASP A 782 21.17 19.07 15.56
N ASN A 783 21.60 17.92 16.06
CA ASN A 783 22.17 16.85 15.24
C ASN A 783 21.12 16.18 14.36
N ALA A 784 19.92 15.94 14.88
CA ALA A 784 18.87 15.22 14.16
C ALA A 784 18.37 15.97 12.91
N LEU A 785 18.37 17.31 12.95
CA LEU A 785 17.65 18.13 11.96
C LEU A 785 18.48 19.29 11.35
N PHE A 786 19.58 19.72 11.96
CA PHE A 786 20.24 20.97 11.54
C PHE A 786 21.74 20.83 11.22
N ALA A 787 22.45 19.90 11.87
CA ALA A 787 23.92 19.85 11.80
C ALA A 787 24.49 19.48 10.42
N TYR A 788 23.73 18.74 9.60
CA TYR A 788 24.12 18.37 8.24
C TYR A 788 23.68 19.38 7.16
N LEU A 789 22.90 20.40 7.52
CA LEU A 789 22.40 21.38 6.56
C LEU A 789 23.52 22.27 6.00
N PRO A 790 23.39 22.80 4.78
CA PRO A 790 24.41 23.65 4.15
C PRO A 790 24.51 25.06 4.77
N THR A 791 23.76 25.34 5.83
CA THR A 791 23.78 26.62 6.54
C THR A 791 24.97 26.76 7.50
N THR A 792 25.36 28.00 7.78
CA THR A 792 26.40 28.35 8.78
C THR A 792 25.84 28.36 10.20
N LEU A 793 25.05 27.36 10.56
CA LEU A 793 24.76 27.08 11.96
C LEU A 793 26.03 26.36 12.48
N LYS A 794 26.77 26.99 13.40
CA LYS A 794 28.01 26.45 13.97
C LYS A 794 27.70 25.28 14.92
N LEU A 795 27.14 24.20 14.36
CA LEU A 795 26.72 23.01 15.08
C LEU A 795 27.74 21.90 14.84
N GLU A 796 28.10 21.21 15.91
CA GLU A 796 28.77 19.93 15.79
C GLU A 796 27.79 18.89 15.24
N ASN A 797 28.28 17.90 14.51
CA ASN A 797 27.47 16.81 14.01
C ASN A 797 28.03 15.49 14.53
N LYS A 798 27.60 15.13 15.74
CA LYS A 798 28.15 13.98 16.45
C LYS A 798 27.05 13.29 17.26
N PRO A 799 26.44 12.21 16.72
CA PRO A 799 25.56 11.35 17.49
C PRO A 799 26.21 10.93 18.81
N VAL A 800 25.41 10.87 19.87
CA VAL A 800 25.86 10.41 21.20
C VAL A 800 26.07 8.91 21.17
N ASP A 801 25.15 8.19 20.51
CA ASP A 801 25.27 6.76 20.30
C ASP A 801 26.24 6.46 19.14
N LYS A 802 27.34 5.79 19.46
CA LYS A 802 28.40 5.40 18.50
C LYS A 802 27.95 4.34 17.48
N SER A 803 26.78 3.74 17.69
CA SER A 803 26.15 2.85 16.72
C SER A 803 25.48 3.60 15.56
N ILE A 804 25.39 4.93 15.62
CA ILE A 804 24.79 5.75 14.57
C ILE A 804 25.89 6.37 13.70
N VAL A 805 25.79 6.22 12.39
CA VAL A 805 26.65 6.94 11.43
C VAL A 805 26.14 8.37 11.29
N ALA A 806 27.02 9.34 11.52
CA ALA A 806 26.65 10.76 11.42
C ALA A 806 26.39 11.16 9.96
N ALA A 807 25.26 11.82 9.71
CA ALA A 807 24.95 12.37 8.40
C ALA A 807 26.02 13.41 8.01
N GLN A 808 26.59 13.31 6.81
CA GLN A 808 27.66 14.23 6.43
C GLN A 808 27.11 15.63 6.19
N LYS A 809 27.87 16.66 6.57
CA LYS A 809 27.50 18.04 6.24
C LYS A 809 27.48 18.23 4.73
N ILE A 810 26.39 18.79 4.23
CA ILE A 810 26.22 19.13 2.82
C ILE A 810 27.04 20.39 2.56
N ASP A 811 28.16 20.18 1.86
CA ASP A 811 29.13 21.21 1.51
C ASP A 811 29.61 20.93 0.09
N ALA A 812 29.29 21.83 -0.84
CA ALA A 812 29.53 21.62 -2.26
C ALA A 812 31.01 21.38 -2.57
N LYS A 813 31.92 22.05 -1.85
CA LYS A 813 33.36 21.89 -2.03
C LYS A 813 33.81 20.49 -1.62
N LYS A 814 33.43 20.05 -0.42
CA LYS A 814 33.79 18.70 0.07
C LYS A 814 33.18 17.59 -0.77
N LEU A 815 31.95 17.76 -1.25
CA LEU A 815 31.31 16.80 -2.14
C LEU A 815 32.01 16.72 -3.50
N ALA A 816 32.45 17.85 -4.06
CA ALA A 816 33.24 17.89 -5.28
C ALA A 816 34.61 17.22 -5.12
N GLU A 817 35.32 17.46 -4.01
CA GLU A 817 36.59 16.79 -3.70
C GLU A 817 36.42 15.26 -3.58
N ARG A 818 35.33 14.81 -2.95
CA ARG A 818 34.99 13.38 -2.87
C ARG A 818 34.65 12.78 -4.24
N LEU A 819 33.91 13.50 -5.06
CA LEU A 819 33.58 13.10 -6.43
C LEU A 819 34.85 12.89 -7.28
N GLU A 820 35.78 13.85 -7.24
CA GLU A 820 37.05 13.77 -7.95
C GLU A 820 37.89 12.57 -7.48
N LYS A 821 37.95 12.33 -6.18
CA LYS A 821 38.64 11.15 -5.62
C LYS A 821 38.03 9.84 -6.12
N LEU A 822 36.69 9.74 -6.12
CA LEU A 822 35.96 8.54 -6.54
C LEU A 822 36.09 8.25 -8.04
N LEU A 823 36.11 9.29 -8.90
CA LEU A 823 36.33 9.11 -10.35
C LEU A 823 37.67 8.46 -10.69
N ASN A 824 38.64 8.54 -9.78
CA ASN A 824 39.96 7.95 -9.93
C ASN A 824 40.12 6.64 -9.14
N SER A 825 39.08 6.15 -8.46
CA SER A 825 39.15 4.87 -7.75
C SER A 825 39.02 3.69 -8.72
N PRO A 826 39.53 2.49 -8.35
CA PRO A 826 39.37 1.27 -9.15
C PRO A 826 37.91 0.92 -9.47
N ALA A 827 36.96 1.38 -8.66
CA ALA A 827 35.54 1.12 -8.86
C ALA A 827 34.94 1.85 -10.07
N TYR A 828 35.54 2.98 -10.48
CA TYR A 828 35.04 3.87 -11.54
C TYR A 828 36.05 4.22 -12.64
N SER A 829 37.33 3.86 -12.47
CA SER A 829 38.37 4.09 -13.46
C SER A 829 38.11 3.33 -14.77
N GLU A 830 37.58 2.11 -14.67
CA GLU A 830 37.05 1.31 -15.77
C GLU A 830 35.69 0.70 -15.37
N PHE A 831 34.76 0.66 -16.31
CA PHE A 831 33.42 0.12 -16.08
C PHE A 831 32.88 -0.59 -17.30
N VAL A 832 31.93 -1.49 -17.08
CA VAL A 832 31.27 -2.24 -18.15
C VAL A 832 29.97 -1.53 -18.55
N GLY A 833 29.79 -1.32 -19.85
CA GLY A 833 28.59 -0.79 -20.45
C GLY A 833 27.45 -1.81 -20.46
N LEU A 834 26.25 -1.35 -20.81
CA LEU A 834 25.09 -2.24 -20.93
C LEU A 834 25.16 -3.13 -22.18
N ASP A 835 26.08 -2.84 -23.11
CA ASP A 835 26.48 -3.68 -24.24
C ASP A 835 27.63 -4.64 -23.90
N GLU A 836 27.92 -4.84 -22.60
CA GLU A 836 29.00 -5.68 -22.05
C GLU A 836 30.42 -5.25 -22.42
N LYS A 837 30.60 -4.11 -23.10
CA LYS A 837 31.94 -3.60 -23.44
C LYS A 837 32.55 -2.83 -22.27
N LYS A 838 33.87 -2.77 -22.24
CA LYS A 838 34.61 -1.95 -21.26
C LYS A 838 34.68 -0.51 -21.74
N TYR A 839 34.44 0.42 -20.82
CA TYR A 839 34.49 1.86 -21.02
C TYR A 839 35.37 2.48 -19.94
N LYS A 840 35.93 3.65 -20.26
CA LYS A 840 36.62 4.53 -19.34
C LYS A 840 36.28 5.97 -19.66
N PHE A 841 36.32 6.85 -18.66
CA PHE A 841 36.29 8.29 -18.89
C PHE A 841 37.68 8.77 -19.31
N THR A 842 37.74 9.62 -20.32
CA THR A 842 38.94 10.40 -20.67
C THR A 842 39.19 11.47 -19.60
N ASP A 843 40.39 12.03 -19.57
CA ASP A 843 40.73 13.07 -18.58
C ASP A 843 39.88 14.33 -18.75
N ASP A 844 39.52 14.69 -19.99
CA ASP A 844 38.63 15.82 -20.27
C ASP A 844 37.20 15.54 -19.80
N GLU A 845 36.69 14.32 -19.99
CA GLU A 845 35.40 13.92 -19.44
C GLU A 845 35.39 13.91 -17.91
N LYS A 846 36.49 13.47 -17.26
CA LYS A 846 36.61 13.55 -15.80
C LYS A 846 36.56 14.99 -15.31
N LYS A 847 37.33 15.90 -15.93
CA LYS A 847 37.29 17.34 -15.60
C LYS A 847 35.88 17.91 -15.77
N LEU A 848 35.20 17.57 -16.87
CA LEU A 848 33.81 17.96 -17.11
C LEU A 848 32.88 17.45 -15.99
N ILE A 849 33.00 16.18 -15.59
CA ILE A 849 32.16 15.61 -14.53
C ILE A 849 32.38 16.32 -13.20
N VAL A 850 33.63 16.63 -12.84
CA VAL A 850 33.96 17.37 -11.61
C VAL A 850 33.39 18.78 -11.64
N GLU A 851 33.55 19.51 -12.75
CA GLU A 851 33.00 20.85 -12.91
C GLU A 851 31.48 20.86 -12.82
N ARG A 852 30.81 19.96 -13.55
CA ARG A 852 29.35 19.83 -13.53
C ARG A 852 28.83 19.36 -12.17
N GLY A 853 29.56 18.46 -11.51
CA GLY A 853 29.29 17.99 -10.16
C GLY A 853 29.35 19.12 -9.13
N LYS A 854 30.39 19.97 -9.19
CA LYS A 854 30.51 21.15 -8.33
C LYS A 854 29.30 22.09 -8.48
N ASN A 855 28.93 22.45 -9.70
CA ASN A 855 27.77 23.30 -9.97
C ASN A 855 26.47 22.65 -9.47
N TYR A 856 26.33 21.34 -9.67
CA TYR A 856 25.19 20.56 -9.17
C TYR A 856 25.09 20.59 -7.64
N PHE A 857 26.20 20.42 -6.92
CA PHE A 857 26.19 20.44 -5.45
C PHE A 857 25.90 21.85 -4.91
N GLU A 858 26.39 22.92 -5.55
CA GLU A 858 26.05 24.31 -5.17
C GLU A 858 24.54 24.60 -5.33
N GLU A 859 23.92 24.11 -6.40
CA GLU A 859 22.47 24.23 -6.60
C GLU A 859 21.67 23.33 -5.65
N LEU A 860 22.21 22.16 -5.28
CA LEU A 860 21.60 21.27 -4.29
C LEU A 860 21.51 21.94 -2.92
N GLU A 861 22.53 22.66 -2.49
CA GLU A 861 22.50 23.40 -1.22
C GLU A 861 21.29 24.35 -1.17
N LYS A 862 21.08 25.11 -2.25
CA LYS A 862 19.96 26.08 -2.35
C LYS A 862 18.62 25.35 -2.40
N ALA A 863 18.50 24.32 -3.24
CA ALA A 863 17.28 23.56 -3.42
C ALA A 863 16.84 22.86 -2.12
N LEU A 864 17.79 22.28 -1.38
CA LEU A 864 17.50 21.58 -0.13
C LEU A 864 16.99 22.53 0.96
N ILE A 865 17.62 23.68 1.15
CA ILE A 865 17.15 24.68 2.12
C ILE A 865 15.70 25.07 1.81
N ARG A 866 15.38 25.30 0.54
CA ARG A 866 14.01 25.62 0.13
C ARG A 866 13.02 24.50 0.48
N GLN A 867 13.37 23.24 0.23
CA GLN A 867 12.52 22.09 0.56
C GLN A 867 12.31 21.93 2.07
N ILE A 868 13.37 22.10 2.87
CA ILE A 868 13.32 21.99 4.33
C ILE A 868 12.47 23.10 4.94
N LEU A 869 12.61 24.35 4.47
CA LEU A 869 11.77 25.46 4.89
C LEU A 869 10.29 25.19 4.58
N SER A 870 9.99 24.62 3.41
CA SER A 870 8.64 24.19 3.06
C SER A 870 8.14 23.05 3.96
N ALA A 871 9.01 22.16 4.44
CA ALA A 871 8.63 21.11 5.37
C ALA A 871 8.25 21.70 6.74
N PHE A 872 9.02 22.67 7.25
CA PHE A 872 8.71 23.35 8.52
C PHE A 872 7.41 24.14 8.51
N GLU A 873 7.05 24.75 7.37
CA GLU A 873 5.78 25.46 7.18
C GLU A 873 4.56 24.53 7.36
N ARG A 874 4.71 23.22 7.13
CA ARG A 874 3.60 22.25 7.13
C ARG A 874 3.65 21.25 8.29
N ALA A 875 4.76 21.18 9.02
CA ALA A 875 4.94 20.23 10.10
C ALA A 875 4.30 20.71 11.41
N THR A 876 3.17 20.12 11.80
CA THR A 876 2.57 20.33 13.13
C THR A 876 3.52 19.83 14.23
N ARG A 877 3.67 20.60 15.31
CA ARG A 877 4.58 20.32 16.43
C ARG A 877 3.86 20.40 17.77
N ASP A 878 2.80 19.60 17.93
CA ASP A 878 1.86 19.62 19.07
C ASP A 878 2.06 18.49 20.08
N ILE A 879 2.93 17.52 19.80
CA ILE A 879 3.07 16.31 20.63
C ILE A 879 3.46 16.59 22.08
N GLY A 880 4.42 17.50 22.31
CA GLY A 880 4.89 17.81 23.65
C GLY A 880 3.76 18.34 24.51
N PHE A 881 3.04 19.35 24.01
CA PHE A 881 1.87 19.91 24.71
C PHE A 881 0.75 18.90 24.95
N GLU A 882 0.41 18.07 23.94
CA GLU A 882 -0.63 17.05 24.10
C GLU A 882 -0.24 15.96 25.10
N ALA A 883 1.05 15.66 25.25
CA ALA A 883 1.56 14.70 26.24
C ALA A 883 1.53 15.25 27.67
N THR A 884 2.07 16.45 27.88
CA THR A 884 2.39 16.97 29.22
C THR A 884 1.43 18.05 29.72
N ARG A 885 0.74 18.77 28.83
CA ARG A 885 -0.02 20.02 29.08
C ARG A 885 0.81 21.23 29.48
N GLU A 886 2.11 21.04 29.69
CA GLU A 886 3.07 22.07 30.08
C GLU A 886 4.37 21.86 29.30
N LEU A 887 5.06 22.93 28.96
CA LEU A 887 6.09 22.90 27.94
C LEU A 887 7.27 23.77 28.39
N GLY A 888 8.42 23.15 28.65
CA GLY A 888 9.64 23.81 29.11
C GLY A 888 10.58 24.20 27.97
N GLU A 889 11.42 25.23 28.17
CA GLU A 889 12.32 25.74 27.12
C GLU A 889 13.36 24.71 26.63
N LYS A 890 13.63 23.67 27.43
CA LYS A 890 14.55 22.58 27.09
C LYS A 890 13.87 21.44 26.34
N ASP A 891 12.55 21.46 26.17
CA ASP A 891 11.83 20.39 25.47
C ASP A 891 12.16 20.35 23.98
N ALA A 892 12.13 19.17 23.37
CA ALA A 892 12.49 19.00 21.96
C ALA A 892 11.64 19.85 21.00
N VAL A 893 10.35 20.08 21.31
CA VAL A 893 9.47 20.96 20.52
C VAL A 893 9.95 22.42 20.60
N ALA A 894 10.32 22.89 21.79
CA ALA A 894 10.86 24.22 21.99
C ALA A 894 12.16 24.38 21.18
N GLN A 895 13.14 23.51 21.44
CA GLN A 895 14.44 23.54 20.76
C GLN A 895 14.29 23.57 19.23
N LEU A 896 13.38 22.76 18.68
CA LEU A 896 13.06 22.76 17.25
C LEU A 896 12.56 24.12 16.78
N GLU A 897 11.61 24.73 17.46
CA GLU A 897 11.06 26.04 17.08
C GLU A 897 12.10 27.17 17.13
N LYS A 898 13.01 27.15 18.11
CA LYS A 898 14.13 28.11 18.16
C LYS A 898 15.07 27.93 16.98
N ARG A 899 15.41 26.68 16.65
CA ARG A 899 16.30 26.40 15.51
C ARG A 899 15.68 26.72 14.16
N ILE A 900 14.36 26.59 14.02
CA ILE A 900 13.65 27.13 12.84
C ILE A 900 13.84 28.65 12.78
N GLY A 901 13.75 29.36 13.91
CA GLY A 901 14.09 30.78 14.03
C GLY A 901 15.51 31.13 13.59
N ASP A 902 16.50 30.39 14.11
CA ASP A 902 17.92 30.57 13.79
C ASP A 902 18.21 30.30 12.30
N LEU A 903 17.62 29.24 11.73
CA LEU A 903 17.72 28.92 10.32
C LEU A 903 17.06 30.01 9.45
N ALA A 904 15.84 30.41 9.79
CA ALA A 904 15.12 31.44 9.05
C ALA A 904 15.90 32.77 9.03
N ARG A 905 16.48 33.14 10.17
CA ARG A 905 17.43 34.26 10.25
C ARG A 905 18.60 34.06 9.30
N ALA A 906 19.32 32.93 9.41
CA ALA A 906 20.51 32.65 8.61
C ALA A 906 20.23 32.65 7.10
N VAL A 907 18.99 32.37 6.68
CA VAL A 907 18.57 32.43 5.29
C VAL A 907 18.15 33.85 4.87
N ILE A 908 17.36 34.55 5.68
CA ILE A 908 16.76 35.84 5.31
C ILE A 908 17.79 36.97 5.25
N ILE A 909 18.77 36.98 6.16
CA ILE A 909 19.76 38.08 6.26
C ILE A 909 21.14 37.72 5.71
N ALA A 910 21.34 36.52 5.15
CA ALA A 910 22.62 36.14 4.58
C ALA A 910 22.99 37.08 3.42
N LYS A 911 24.16 37.72 3.53
CA LYS A 911 24.68 38.62 2.50
C LYS A 911 25.17 37.82 1.30
N GLY A 912 24.76 38.24 0.10
CA GLY A 912 25.26 37.69 -1.15
C GLY A 912 26.47 38.46 -1.67
N THR A 913 26.93 38.09 -2.86
CA THR A 913 28.03 38.77 -3.56
C THR A 913 27.54 39.61 -4.75
N LYS A 914 26.32 39.33 -5.24
CA LYS A 914 25.73 40.00 -6.39
C LYS A 914 25.44 41.47 -6.07
N LYS A 915 25.91 42.38 -6.94
CA LYS A 915 25.62 43.81 -6.85
C LYS A 915 24.42 44.17 -7.72
N ILE A 916 23.59 45.10 -7.26
CA ILE A 916 22.49 45.68 -8.03
C ILE A 916 22.73 47.18 -8.09
N GLU A 917 22.87 47.68 -9.31
CA GLU A 917 23.05 49.10 -9.57
C GLU A 917 21.72 49.74 -9.93
N GLY A 918 21.54 50.98 -9.50
CA GLY A 918 20.42 51.79 -9.90
C GLY A 918 20.52 53.21 -9.39
N ARG A 919 19.39 53.92 -9.41
CA ARG A 919 19.29 55.30 -8.94
C ARG A 919 18.26 55.41 -7.82
N LEU A 920 18.61 56.22 -6.82
CA LEU A 920 17.70 56.80 -5.85
C LEU A 920 17.55 58.29 -6.20
N SER A 921 16.40 58.65 -6.75
CA SER A 921 16.16 59.94 -7.41
C SER A 921 17.20 60.21 -8.50
N LYS A 922 18.16 61.12 -8.26
CA LYS A 922 19.25 61.47 -9.20
C LYS A 922 20.59 60.83 -8.84
N THR A 923 20.72 60.17 -7.69
CA THR A 923 22.00 59.64 -7.17
C THR A 923 22.16 58.17 -7.55
N ALA A 924 23.34 57.79 -8.05
CA ALA A 924 23.68 56.39 -8.29
C ALA A 924 23.88 55.65 -6.96
N VAL A 925 23.28 54.47 -6.83
CA VAL A 925 23.39 53.62 -5.65
C VAL A 925 23.65 52.19 -6.10
N THR A 926 24.67 51.57 -5.50
CA THR A 926 24.99 50.16 -5.70
C THR A 926 24.75 49.41 -4.39
N ILE A 927 23.80 48.49 -4.42
CA ILE A 927 23.45 47.66 -3.26
C ILE A 927 23.97 46.24 -3.44
N THR A 928 23.98 45.46 -2.35
CA THR A 928 24.39 44.04 -2.38
C THR A 928 23.17 43.17 -2.15
N ASP A 929 22.85 42.32 -3.13
CA ASP A 929 21.73 41.39 -3.01
C ASP A 929 22.01 40.31 -1.94
N PHE A 930 20.95 39.66 -1.49
CA PHE A 930 21.04 38.59 -0.49
C PHE A 930 21.54 37.28 -1.12
N LYS A 931 22.12 36.40 -0.29
CA LYS A 931 22.68 35.11 -0.73
C LYS A 931 21.63 34.20 -1.37
N TYR A 932 20.45 34.12 -0.75
CA TYR A 932 19.36 33.25 -1.19
C TYR A 932 18.33 34.03 -2.00
N ASP A 933 17.70 33.34 -2.96
CA ASP A 933 16.64 33.94 -3.78
C ASP A 933 15.40 34.34 -2.96
N HIS A 934 14.55 35.16 -3.58
CA HIS A 934 13.33 35.66 -2.94
C HIS A 934 12.40 34.52 -2.47
N ALA A 935 12.22 33.47 -3.27
CA ALA A 935 11.31 32.37 -2.95
C ALA A 935 11.75 31.59 -1.71
N THR A 936 13.06 31.37 -1.57
CA THR A 936 13.67 30.67 -0.42
C THR A 936 13.57 31.52 0.84
N ARG A 937 13.83 32.83 0.74
CA ARG A 937 13.69 33.77 1.87
C ARG A 937 12.24 33.97 2.30
N LEU A 938 11.30 33.95 1.35
CA LEU A 938 9.86 33.95 1.63
C LEU A 938 9.44 32.65 2.35
N GLY A 939 9.95 31.50 1.90
CA GLY A 939 9.78 30.22 2.57
C GLY A 939 10.29 30.25 4.01
N ALA A 940 11.44 30.88 4.25
CA ALA A 940 11.99 31.06 5.60
C ALA A 940 11.07 31.90 6.50
N ALA A 941 10.48 32.99 5.98
CA ALA A 941 9.51 33.78 6.74
C ALA A 941 8.22 32.98 7.03
N ARG A 942 7.75 32.17 6.06
CA ARG A 942 6.56 31.32 6.22
C ARG A 942 6.78 30.16 7.20
N ALA A 943 7.99 29.60 7.26
CA ALA A 943 8.35 28.56 8.22
C ALA A 943 8.15 29.00 9.69
N LEU A 944 8.20 30.32 9.96
CA LEU A 944 7.93 30.91 11.27
C LEU A 944 6.43 31.07 11.56
N THR A 945 5.51 30.44 10.84
CA THR A 945 4.07 30.52 11.15
C THR A 945 3.75 30.17 12.61
N ASP A 946 2.90 30.96 13.26
CA ASP A 946 2.46 30.78 14.65
C ASP A 946 1.20 29.89 14.77
N ARG A 947 0.76 29.29 13.66
CA ARG A 947 -0.45 28.46 13.59
C ARG A 947 -0.23 26.98 13.92
N ILE A 948 0.99 26.48 13.72
CA ILE A 948 1.28 25.03 13.75
C ILE A 948 2.24 24.61 14.86
N GLY A 949 2.91 25.58 15.49
CA GLY A 949 3.86 25.36 16.59
C GLY A 949 3.18 25.46 17.96
N SER A 950 3.78 24.82 18.96
CA SER A 950 3.31 24.89 20.34
C SER A 950 3.78 26.15 21.07
N TYR A 951 4.85 26.82 20.63
CA TYR A 951 5.35 28.07 21.21
C TYR A 951 5.14 29.26 20.27
N ARG A 952 3.94 29.86 20.34
CA ARG A 952 3.63 31.08 19.56
C ARG A 952 4.57 32.25 19.88
N SER A 953 5.10 32.33 21.10
CA SER A 953 6.05 33.38 21.50
C SER A 953 7.37 33.29 20.73
N TRP A 954 7.95 32.10 20.58
CA TRP A 954 9.24 31.92 19.91
C TRP A 954 9.18 32.30 18.44
N SER A 955 8.07 31.95 17.78
CA SER A 955 7.75 32.44 16.44
C SER A 955 7.67 33.97 16.38
N LYS A 956 6.93 34.61 17.30
CA LYS A 956 6.76 36.08 17.32
C LYS A 956 8.07 36.82 17.60
N ASP A 957 8.87 36.34 18.55
CA ASP A 957 10.14 36.94 18.92
C ASP A 957 11.16 36.81 17.79
N ALA A 958 11.24 35.62 17.15
CA ALA A 958 12.06 35.43 15.97
C ALA A 958 11.64 36.35 14.82
N LYS A 959 10.32 36.48 14.54
CA LYS A 959 9.82 37.41 13.51
C LYS A 959 10.21 38.85 13.78
N ALA A 960 10.02 39.32 15.01
CA ALA A 960 10.33 40.70 15.39
C ALA A 960 11.82 41.01 15.26
N ASP A 961 12.69 40.10 15.71
CA ASP A 961 14.13 40.32 15.65
C ASP A 961 14.68 40.19 14.20
N ILE A 962 14.14 39.27 13.39
CA ILE A 962 14.48 39.19 11.96
C ILE A 962 13.97 40.44 11.23
N HIS A 963 12.76 40.94 11.54
CA HIS A 963 12.23 42.18 10.97
C HIS A 963 13.20 43.34 11.22
N ALA A 964 13.60 43.56 12.48
CA ALA A 964 14.49 44.65 12.85
C ALA A 964 15.81 44.61 12.07
N LYS A 965 16.44 43.43 11.98
CA LYS A 965 17.71 43.23 11.27
C LYS A 965 17.57 43.39 9.75
N LEU A 966 16.53 42.81 9.16
CA LEU A 966 16.27 42.95 7.73
C LEU A 966 15.98 44.41 7.36
N LYS A 967 15.16 45.11 8.17
CA LYS A 967 14.85 46.53 7.95
C LYS A 967 16.10 47.39 8.06
N ALA A 968 16.93 47.18 9.09
CA ALA A 968 18.19 47.91 9.25
C ALA A 968 19.15 47.70 8.07
N GLU A 969 19.24 46.47 7.55
CA GLU A 969 20.07 46.18 6.37
C GLU A 969 19.55 46.89 5.11
N ILE A 970 18.23 46.86 4.87
CA ILE A 970 17.60 47.56 3.73
C ILE A 970 17.83 49.07 3.82
N ASP A 971 17.60 49.63 5.00
CA ASP A 971 17.75 51.05 5.27
C ASP A 971 19.20 51.51 5.13
N GLY A 972 20.15 50.70 5.63
CA GLY A 972 21.57 50.96 5.48
C GLY A 972 22.03 50.91 4.02
N GLN A 973 21.62 49.89 3.25
CA GLN A 973 22.01 49.76 1.84
C GLN A 973 21.43 50.88 0.96
N LEU A 974 20.24 51.39 1.27
CA LEU A 974 19.60 52.49 0.54
C LEU A 974 19.84 53.88 1.16
N ASN A 975 20.63 53.95 2.25
CA ASN A 975 20.88 55.17 3.02
C ASN A 975 19.61 55.91 3.46
N ILE A 976 18.51 55.18 3.71
CA ILE A 976 17.18 55.73 4.02
C ILE A 976 17.19 56.65 5.25
N PRO A 977 17.88 56.34 6.36
CA PRO A 977 17.87 57.18 7.55
C PRO A 977 18.39 58.61 7.33
N ASN A 978 19.19 58.83 6.27
CA ASN A 978 19.75 60.13 5.92
C ASN A 978 18.88 60.90 4.89
N LEU A 979 17.70 60.38 4.53
CA LEU A 979 16.76 61.02 3.61
C LEU A 979 15.65 61.73 4.38
N LYS A 980 15.30 62.97 3.98
CA LYS A 980 14.17 63.71 4.54
C LYS A 980 12.82 63.01 4.29
N THR A 981 12.63 62.44 3.09
CA THR A 981 11.46 61.64 2.72
C THR A 981 11.89 60.51 1.79
N PHE A 982 11.31 59.33 1.96
CA PHE A 982 11.55 58.16 1.11
C PHE A 982 10.22 57.64 0.55
N HIS A 983 10.13 57.57 -0.78
CA HIS A 983 9.03 56.94 -1.50
C HIS A 983 9.59 55.88 -2.46
N GLU A 984 8.89 54.76 -2.64
CA GLU A 984 9.35 53.70 -3.57
C GLU A 984 9.49 54.20 -5.01
N SER A 985 8.72 55.24 -5.39
CA SER A 985 8.75 55.89 -6.68
C SER A 985 10.11 56.55 -6.96
N ASN A 986 10.87 56.89 -5.92
CA ASN A 986 12.21 57.46 -6.02
C ASN A 986 13.24 56.42 -6.47
N LEU A 987 12.95 55.12 -6.37
CA LEU A 987 13.86 54.07 -6.81
C LEU A 987 13.67 53.79 -8.30
N SER A 988 14.81 53.67 -9.01
CA SER A 988 14.87 53.08 -10.35
C SER A 988 14.28 51.67 -10.38
N ARG A 989 13.84 51.19 -11.56
CA ARG A 989 13.15 49.90 -11.71
C ARG A 989 13.87 48.71 -11.04
N PRO A 990 15.20 48.50 -11.19
CA PRO A 990 15.89 47.39 -10.55
C PRO A 990 15.88 47.48 -9.01
N LEU A 991 16.16 48.65 -8.45
CA LEU A 991 16.14 48.87 -6.99
C LEU A 991 14.73 48.81 -6.41
N ARG A 992 13.72 49.29 -7.14
CA ARG A 992 12.31 49.19 -6.72
C ARG A 992 11.84 47.74 -6.67
N GLN A 993 12.16 46.95 -7.70
CA GLN A 993 11.84 45.52 -7.71
C GLN A 993 12.55 44.78 -6.57
N TRP A 994 13.81 45.11 -6.30
CA TRP A 994 14.53 44.57 -5.16
C TRP A 994 13.86 44.97 -3.83
N PHE A 995 13.54 46.24 -3.64
CA PHE A 995 12.89 46.77 -2.43
C PHE A 995 11.54 46.11 -2.17
N LEU A 996 10.67 46.02 -3.19
CA LEU A 996 9.35 45.40 -3.09
C LEU A 996 9.42 43.93 -2.64
N LYS A 997 10.39 43.17 -3.16
CA LYS A 997 10.64 41.79 -2.71
C LYS A 997 11.02 41.73 -1.23
N GLN A 998 11.76 42.72 -0.72
CA GLN A 998 12.10 42.77 0.71
C GLN A 998 10.89 43.18 1.56
N SER A 999 10.09 44.13 1.06
CA SER A 999 8.84 44.55 1.71
C SER A 999 7.84 43.40 1.86
N GLU A 1000 7.76 42.50 0.87
CA GLU A 1000 6.92 41.30 0.96
C GLU A 1000 7.36 40.37 2.10
N ILE A 1001 8.67 40.17 2.27
CA ILE A 1001 9.22 39.40 3.39
C ILE A 1001 8.93 40.09 4.73
N LEU A 1002 9.16 41.40 4.83
CA LEU A 1002 8.86 42.19 6.04
C LEU A 1002 7.38 42.13 6.41
N ALA A 1003 6.47 42.05 5.44
CA ALA A 1003 5.03 41.93 5.70
C ALA A 1003 4.65 40.62 6.40
N LEU A 1004 5.42 39.55 6.19
CA LEU A 1004 5.24 38.27 6.89
C LEU A 1004 5.90 38.24 8.29
N LEU A 1005 6.74 39.24 8.60
CA LEU A 1005 7.50 39.35 9.83
C LEU A 1005 7.04 40.63 10.57
N PRO A 1006 5.94 40.63 11.33
CA PRO A 1006 5.48 41.85 12.00
C PRO A 1006 6.49 42.35 13.03
N ALA A 1007 6.68 43.67 13.08
CA ALA A 1007 7.49 44.31 14.11
C ALA A 1007 6.89 44.08 15.52
N ARG A 1008 7.74 44.13 16.55
CA ARG A 1008 7.29 44.08 17.95
C ARG A 1008 6.39 45.29 18.21
N LYS A 1009 5.10 45.07 18.51
CA LYS A 1009 4.24 46.16 18.99
C LYS A 1009 4.81 46.67 20.31
N ALA A 1010 5.01 47.98 20.44
CA ALA A 1010 5.34 48.58 21.74
C ALA A 1010 4.26 48.15 22.76
N PRO A 1011 4.63 47.81 24.00
CA PRO A 1011 3.62 47.56 25.03
C PRO A 1011 2.72 48.78 25.12
N PRO A 1012 1.38 48.61 25.28
CA PRO A 1012 0.52 49.75 25.51
C PRO A 1012 1.05 50.52 26.72
N PRO A 1013 1.02 51.88 26.70
CA PRO A 1013 1.48 52.66 27.84
C PRO A 1013 0.76 52.14 29.08
N ARG A 1014 1.53 51.80 30.12
CA ARG A 1014 0.97 51.39 31.42
C ARG A 1014 0.02 52.51 31.86
N LYS A 1015 -1.28 52.20 31.95
CA LYS A 1015 -2.23 53.03 32.66
C LYS A 1015 -2.13 52.73 34.15
#